data_AF-A0A103Y4I1-F1
#
_entry.id   AF-A0A103Y4I1-F1
#
_cell.length_a   1.000
_cell.length_b   1.000
_cell.length_c   1.000
_cell.angle_alpha   90.00
_cell.angle_beta   90.00
_cell.angle_gamma   90.00
#
_symmetry.space_group_name_H-M   'P 1'
#
loop_
_entity.id
_entity.type
_entity.pdbx_description
1 polymer ?
#
loop_
_entity_poly.entity_id
_entity_poly.type
_entity_poly.pdbx_seq_one_letter_code
_entity_poly.pdbx_strand_id
1 'polypeptide(L)'
;MIRGGKSFVSSPPAFSNDAKKLLVCTGDTVSIFSTATGLQISELEGHTALVTSVIVVPAPTPASRILCYCWTTSLDGTIKYWDFSVPELMKTINIQLPIYSMVIPSLLSQRSENDVKSPDIYAYVSVEDTKNEQNKQRKELSGQILKCNLSKSRLVRGVILTESKKPENITISSTGKYFGIHEKCQLRIWEVPAKDLKNITHRKLKLSHTKNLSCLAFHPTERIVAAGDVTGRILIWRGFGGKTFAGDNSANGRLLMDEDDKPGVRGDGDADSCTTWHWHSAEVKVLFFSSDGAYLYSGGKEGVLVVWQLDTGKKKFLPRIGTRLLHFLNSPDPSLSSISCADNRIHILKTPSMEILKSISGIKLPSPVPETFRDLCNDFVFDHTAGLVAVRTENYCIQFYSLFDDREISEVQVCERNHQPSDDVTIILNLVALSFEGSVMCTVETRMAEEGIGGFITLKFWECGSQNSDFSLSTVIYEPHREAAVSAIAFHPTRGMAVSASYGGDFKVWVGNCESQQNDKLIQRTRWACHAVGSYRKKPMTAAAFSSDGSVLAVAAETVITLWDPEKNVLVAVIGSALEVGLLVCDGIFNEYWDMMFLVPLQLISIVNLSFIGESNFLVSASHGSRPQLAVWSMSKLSISWSYKLQTEAVACSQKDSLLAVLAVLPESYKGQEHDKTTLHNANGVILLFNAGDPIPIAS
;
A
#
# COMPACT_ATOMS: atom_id res chain seq x y z
N MET A 1 -11.60 19.84 -2.03
CA MET A 1 -11.11 18.58 -1.44
C MET A 1 -9.85 18.20 -2.19
N ILE A 2 -8.69 18.26 -1.54
CA ILE A 2 -7.43 17.82 -2.15
C ILE A 2 -7.43 16.29 -2.09
N ARG A 3 -7.22 15.63 -3.24
CA ARG A 3 -7.09 14.18 -3.33
C ARG A 3 -5.63 13.88 -3.64
N GLY A 4 -4.95 13.19 -2.74
CA GLY A 4 -3.54 12.78 -2.89
C GLY A 4 -3.34 11.37 -2.33
N GLY A 5 -2.17 10.79 -2.56
CA GLY A 5 -1.81 9.46 -2.04
C GLY A 5 -2.33 8.29 -2.88
N LYS A 6 -2.35 8.42 -4.20
CA LYS A 6 -2.74 7.32 -5.10
C LYS A 6 -1.73 6.15 -5.00
N SER A 7 -2.20 4.93 -5.26
CA SER A 7 -1.31 3.77 -5.38
C SER A 7 -0.63 3.78 -6.74
N PHE A 8 0.70 3.75 -6.75
CA PHE A 8 1.60 3.73 -7.90
C PHE A 8 1.95 2.30 -8.34
N VAL A 9 1.51 1.29 -7.58
CA VAL A 9 2.00 -0.09 -7.66
C VAL A 9 0.91 -1.09 -8.02
N SER A 10 -0.30 -0.62 -8.32
CA SER A 10 -1.44 -1.47 -8.69
C SER A 10 -1.21 -2.24 -9.99
N SER A 11 -0.41 -1.68 -10.89
CA SER A 11 -0.12 -2.24 -12.22
C SER A 11 1.28 -1.83 -12.67
N PRO A 12 1.90 -2.58 -13.61
CA PRO A 12 3.26 -2.30 -14.04
C PRO A 12 3.34 -0.93 -14.74
N PRO A 13 4.34 -0.08 -14.40
CA PRO A 13 4.56 1.18 -15.11
C PRO A 13 5.13 0.93 -16.51
N ALA A 14 5.23 1.97 -17.34
CA ALA A 14 5.82 1.90 -18.68
C ALA A 14 6.72 3.10 -18.98
N PHE A 15 7.88 2.87 -19.59
CA PHE A 15 8.75 3.95 -20.06
C PHE A 15 8.30 4.51 -21.41
N SER A 16 8.51 5.81 -21.61
CA SER A 16 8.43 6.41 -22.94
C SER A 16 9.54 5.89 -23.87
N ASN A 17 9.33 6.04 -25.18
CA ASN A 17 10.29 5.60 -26.20
C ASN A 17 11.68 6.30 -26.10
N ASP A 18 11.71 7.50 -25.54
CA ASP A 18 12.93 8.27 -25.27
C ASP A 18 13.52 8.03 -23.86
N ALA A 19 12.89 7.16 -23.07
CA ALA A 19 13.21 6.86 -21.67
C ALA A 19 13.20 8.08 -20.73
N LYS A 20 12.69 9.24 -21.16
CA LYS A 20 12.65 10.46 -20.33
C LYS A 20 11.43 10.53 -19.42
N LYS A 21 10.35 9.84 -19.78
CA LYS A 21 9.09 9.84 -19.02
C LYS A 21 8.77 8.42 -18.55
N LEU A 22 8.18 8.33 -17.37
CA LEU A 22 7.66 7.09 -16.78
C LEU A 22 6.15 7.25 -16.58
N LEU A 23 5.36 6.40 -17.23
CA LEU A 23 3.90 6.35 -17.09
C LEU A 23 3.57 5.36 -15.98
N VAL A 24 2.85 5.82 -14.97
CA VAL A 24 2.49 5.05 -13.77
C VAL A 24 0.98 5.06 -13.64
N CYS A 25 0.37 3.89 -13.49
CA CYS A 25 -1.06 3.78 -13.23
C CYS A 25 -1.35 4.18 -11.78
N THR A 26 -2.22 5.16 -11.60
CA THR A 26 -2.56 5.75 -10.30
C THR A 26 -4.05 5.58 -10.03
N GLY A 27 -4.50 4.37 -9.76
CA GLY A 27 -5.93 4.08 -9.60
C GLY A 27 -6.68 4.24 -10.93
N ASP A 28 -7.58 5.22 -11.03
CA ASP A 28 -8.43 5.51 -12.20
C ASP A 28 -7.74 6.37 -13.29
N THR A 29 -6.50 6.78 -13.03
CA THR A 29 -5.74 7.75 -13.83
C THR A 29 -4.36 7.19 -14.15
N VAL A 30 -3.66 7.79 -15.12
CA VAL A 30 -2.26 7.46 -15.40
C VAL A 30 -1.41 8.71 -15.24
N SER A 31 -0.57 8.73 -14.21
CA SER A 31 0.34 9.83 -13.92
C SER A 31 1.66 9.67 -14.68
N ILE A 32 2.19 10.78 -15.19
CA ILE A 32 3.41 10.80 -16.01
C ILE A 32 4.50 11.51 -15.26
N PHE A 33 5.57 10.80 -14.94
CA PHE A 33 6.72 11.31 -14.20
C PHE A 33 7.91 11.56 -15.12
N SER A 34 8.70 12.58 -14.80
CA SER A 34 10.03 12.78 -15.37
C SER A 34 11.01 11.79 -14.74
N THR A 35 11.74 11.04 -15.55
CA THR A 35 12.78 10.11 -15.05
C THR A 35 14.00 10.85 -14.49
N ALA A 36 14.29 12.06 -14.98
CA ALA A 36 15.43 12.85 -14.54
C ALA A 36 15.18 13.55 -13.20
N THR A 37 13.98 14.12 -13.02
CA THR A 37 13.63 14.88 -11.80
C THR A 37 12.84 14.06 -10.79
N GLY A 38 12.16 12.98 -11.22
CA GLY A 38 11.23 12.23 -10.39
C GLY A 38 9.92 12.96 -10.11
N LEU A 39 9.67 14.10 -10.76
CA LEU A 39 8.47 14.92 -10.56
C LEU A 39 7.36 14.54 -11.55
N GLN A 40 6.12 14.61 -11.10
CA GLN A 40 4.95 14.47 -11.95
C GLN A 40 4.88 15.66 -12.94
N ILE A 41 4.68 15.36 -14.21
CA ILE A 41 4.59 16.32 -15.31
C ILE A 41 3.11 16.52 -15.71
N SER A 42 2.39 15.41 -15.87
CA SER A 42 1.01 15.41 -16.36
C SER A 42 0.26 14.16 -15.91
N GLU A 43 -1.04 14.14 -16.17
CA GLU A 43 -1.95 13.05 -15.82
C GLU A 43 -2.94 12.80 -16.95
N LEU A 44 -3.26 11.53 -17.20
CA LEU A 44 -4.25 11.08 -18.18
C LEU A 44 -5.54 10.72 -17.43
N GLU A 45 -6.53 11.60 -17.52
CA GLU A 45 -7.83 11.44 -16.87
C GLU A 45 -8.91 10.98 -17.85
N GLY A 46 -9.65 9.92 -17.50
CA GLY A 46 -10.83 9.53 -18.28
C GLY A 46 -11.33 8.10 -18.09
N HIS A 47 -10.62 7.25 -17.35
CA HIS A 47 -11.18 5.97 -16.88
C HIS A 47 -12.01 6.21 -15.62
N THR A 48 -13.02 5.36 -15.39
CA THR A 48 -13.91 5.46 -14.21
C THR A 48 -13.57 4.45 -13.11
N ALA A 49 -12.72 3.47 -13.43
CA ALA A 49 -12.25 2.44 -12.52
C ALA A 49 -10.75 2.21 -12.70
N LEU A 50 -10.17 1.35 -11.86
CA LEU A 50 -8.74 1.10 -11.80
C LEU A 50 -8.12 0.71 -13.16
N VAL A 51 -7.06 1.41 -13.55
CA VAL A 51 -6.26 1.18 -14.74
C VAL A 51 -5.33 0.00 -14.51
N THR A 52 -5.50 -1.04 -15.33
CA THR A 52 -4.84 -2.34 -15.15
C THR A 52 -3.58 -2.49 -15.98
N SER A 53 -3.46 -1.81 -17.13
CA SER A 53 -2.24 -1.84 -17.92
C SER A 53 -2.05 -0.58 -18.76
N VAL A 54 -0.78 -0.23 -18.97
CA VAL A 54 -0.32 0.86 -19.86
C VAL A 54 0.71 0.28 -20.82
N ILE A 55 0.49 0.50 -22.12
CA ILE A 55 1.39 0.04 -23.18
C ILE A 55 1.74 1.23 -24.07
N VAL A 56 3.01 1.63 -24.05
CA VAL A 56 3.53 2.67 -24.95
C VAL A 56 3.69 2.09 -26.36
N VAL A 57 3.25 2.83 -27.38
CA VAL A 57 3.43 2.43 -28.77
C VAL A 57 4.91 2.59 -29.14
N PRO A 58 5.63 1.50 -29.48
CA PRO A 58 7.04 1.57 -29.79
C PRO A 58 7.27 2.35 -31.08
N ALA A 59 8.30 3.18 -31.08
CA ALA A 59 8.71 3.95 -32.25
C ALA A 59 9.37 3.03 -33.30
N PRO A 60 8.82 2.93 -34.53
CA PRO A 60 9.38 2.06 -35.57
C PRO A 60 10.73 2.56 -36.11
N THR A 61 11.05 3.84 -35.92
CA THR A 61 12.32 4.44 -36.36
C THR A 61 12.95 5.28 -35.24
N PRO A 62 14.29 5.41 -35.19
CA PRO A 62 14.95 6.26 -34.19
C PRO A 62 14.46 7.72 -34.19
N ALA A 63 14.10 8.26 -35.36
CA ALA A 63 13.54 9.61 -35.49
C ALA A 63 12.12 9.75 -34.89
N SER A 64 11.36 8.65 -34.79
CA SER A 64 10.01 8.62 -34.20
C SER A 64 10.00 8.32 -32.69
N ARG A 65 11.16 8.31 -32.01
CA ARG A 65 11.24 8.18 -30.54
C ARG A 65 10.50 9.30 -29.79
N ILE A 66 10.23 10.41 -30.48
CA ILE A 66 9.46 11.55 -29.96
C ILE A 66 7.95 11.23 -29.91
N LEU A 67 7.48 10.20 -30.63
CA LEU A 67 6.06 9.84 -30.60
C LEU A 67 5.63 9.41 -29.19
N CYS A 68 4.61 10.09 -28.69
CA CYS A 68 4.09 9.97 -27.33
C CYS A 68 2.68 9.37 -27.36
N TYR A 69 2.55 8.14 -27.84
CA TYR A 69 1.26 7.45 -27.87
C TYR A 69 1.23 6.24 -26.93
N CYS A 70 0.13 6.06 -26.22
CA CYS A 70 -0.06 4.89 -25.36
C CYS A 70 -1.49 4.34 -25.39
N TRP A 71 -1.60 3.04 -25.12
CA TRP A 71 -2.85 2.34 -24.86
C TRP A 71 -3.00 2.09 -23.37
N THR A 72 -4.20 2.32 -22.83
CA THR A 72 -4.54 2.03 -21.44
C THR A 72 -5.75 1.13 -21.37
N THR A 73 -5.81 0.27 -20.36
CA THR A 73 -6.98 -0.58 -20.08
C THR A 73 -7.42 -0.44 -18.64
N SER A 74 -8.71 -0.61 -18.40
CA SER A 74 -9.28 -0.49 -17.05
C SER A 74 -10.30 -1.59 -16.76
N LEU A 75 -10.55 -1.81 -15.47
CA LEU A 75 -11.66 -2.62 -14.97
C LEU A 75 -13.03 -2.06 -15.37
N ASP A 76 -13.11 -0.82 -15.86
CA ASP A 76 -14.34 -0.24 -16.46
C ASP A 76 -14.76 -0.94 -17.77
N GLY A 77 -13.91 -1.82 -18.31
CA GLY A 77 -14.14 -2.56 -19.54
C GLY A 77 -13.85 -1.77 -20.80
N THR A 78 -13.11 -0.66 -20.69
CA THR A 78 -12.69 0.18 -21.81
C THR A 78 -11.19 0.09 -22.05
N ILE A 79 -10.83 0.24 -23.33
CA ILE A 79 -9.47 0.44 -23.80
C ILE A 79 -9.41 1.84 -24.40
N LYS A 80 -8.44 2.65 -23.95
CA LYS A 80 -8.26 4.02 -24.43
C LYS A 80 -6.92 4.20 -25.12
N TYR A 81 -6.88 5.07 -26.12
CA TYR A 81 -5.70 5.47 -26.87
C TYR A 81 -5.44 6.95 -26.63
N TRP A 82 -4.23 7.28 -26.23
CA TRP A 82 -3.86 8.62 -25.80
C TRP A 82 -2.66 9.15 -26.56
N ASP A 83 -2.65 10.46 -26.79
CA ASP A 83 -1.43 11.23 -26.91
C ASP A 83 -1.07 11.73 -25.51
N PHE A 84 0.16 11.47 -25.07
CA PHE A 84 0.65 11.90 -23.76
C PHE A 84 1.69 13.02 -23.83
N SER A 85 1.95 13.57 -25.02
CA SER A 85 2.65 14.85 -25.16
C SER A 85 1.72 16.00 -24.84
N VAL A 86 0.53 15.99 -25.44
CA VAL A 86 -0.61 16.82 -25.08
C VAL A 86 -1.64 15.82 -24.57
N PRO A 87 -1.87 15.69 -23.24
CA PRO A 87 -2.65 14.61 -22.62
C PRO A 87 -4.10 14.56 -23.15
N GLU A 88 -4.29 13.98 -24.33
CA GLU A 88 -5.51 14.03 -25.12
C GLU A 88 -5.97 12.61 -25.45
N LEU A 89 -7.27 12.37 -25.21
CA LEU A 89 -7.92 11.12 -25.52
C LEU A 89 -8.25 11.04 -27.01
N MET A 90 -7.57 10.17 -27.74
CA MET A 90 -7.79 10.00 -29.18
C MET A 90 -8.89 8.99 -29.49
N LYS A 91 -8.96 7.87 -28.76
CA LYS A 91 -9.90 6.78 -29.06
C LYS A 91 -10.33 6.04 -27.80
N THR A 92 -11.61 5.66 -27.73
CA THR A 92 -12.14 4.76 -26.71
C THR A 92 -12.79 3.54 -27.38
N ILE A 93 -12.48 2.35 -26.88
CA ILE A 93 -13.03 1.06 -27.33
C ILE A 93 -13.68 0.40 -26.12
N ASN A 94 -14.94 -0.02 -26.21
CA ASN A 94 -15.68 -0.63 -25.12
C ASN A 94 -15.83 -2.15 -25.33
N ILE A 95 -15.34 -2.95 -24.38
CA ILE A 95 -15.41 -4.41 -24.36
C ILE A 95 -16.58 -4.91 -23.48
N GLN A 96 -17.14 -4.05 -22.61
CA GLN A 96 -18.28 -4.32 -21.70
C GLN A 96 -18.03 -5.42 -20.65
N LEU A 97 -16.76 -5.79 -20.44
CA LEU A 97 -16.33 -6.74 -19.44
C LEU A 97 -15.05 -6.22 -18.78
N PRO A 98 -14.86 -6.40 -17.47
CA PRO A 98 -13.69 -5.89 -16.75
C PRO A 98 -12.38 -6.50 -17.28
N ILE A 99 -11.40 -5.64 -17.58
CA ILE A 99 -10.13 -6.01 -18.19
C ILE A 99 -9.01 -6.04 -17.13
N TYR A 100 -8.39 -7.20 -16.91
CA TYR A 100 -7.31 -7.39 -15.96
C TYR A 100 -5.91 -7.18 -16.54
N SER A 101 -5.70 -7.55 -17.80
CA SER A 101 -4.39 -7.47 -18.44
C SER A 101 -4.54 -7.37 -19.95
N MET A 102 -3.69 -6.57 -20.59
CA MET A 102 -3.66 -6.43 -22.05
C MET A 102 -2.24 -6.56 -22.54
N VAL A 103 -2.10 -7.13 -23.74
CA VAL A 103 -0.85 -7.25 -24.47
C VAL A 103 -1.09 -6.99 -25.95
N ILE A 104 -0.19 -6.27 -26.62
CA ILE A 104 -0.29 -5.98 -28.07
C ILE A 104 0.96 -6.51 -28.80
N PRO A 105 0.93 -7.75 -29.32
CA PRO A 105 2.07 -8.35 -30.00
C PRO A 105 2.47 -7.68 -31.30
N SER A 106 1.49 -7.16 -32.05
CA SER A 106 1.73 -6.55 -33.36
C SER A 106 2.58 -5.29 -33.32
N LEU A 107 2.76 -4.70 -32.13
CA LEU A 107 3.64 -3.55 -31.94
C LEU A 107 5.12 -3.94 -31.80
N LEU A 108 5.41 -5.19 -31.42
CA LEU A 108 6.78 -5.66 -31.13
C LEU A 108 7.39 -6.50 -32.27
N SER A 109 6.58 -7.03 -33.18
CA SER A 109 7.07 -7.77 -34.35
C SER A 109 7.80 -6.84 -35.32
N GLN A 110 9.09 -7.11 -35.60
CA GLN A 110 9.89 -6.38 -36.60
C GLN A 110 9.16 -6.36 -37.95
N ARG A 111 8.84 -5.15 -38.44
CA ARG A 111 8.21 -4.94 -39.75
C ARG A 111 9.21 -5.22 -40.87
N SER A 112 8.82 -6.06 -41.83
CA SER A 112 9.37 -5.97 -43.18
C SER A 112 8.69 -4.82 -43.91
N GLU A 113 9.45 -3.93 -44.54
CA GLU A 113 9.00 -2.67 -45.18
C GLU A 113 8.00 -2.81 -46.36
N ASN A 114 7.53 -4.02 -46.70
CA ASN A 114 6.85 -4.30 -47.97
C ASN A 114 5.31 -4.43 -47.91
N ASP A 115 4.63 -4.20 -46.79
CA ASP A 115 3.14 -4.30 -46.73
C ASP A 115 2.46 -2.92 -46.81
N VAL A 116 1.94 -2.60 -48.00
CA VAL A 116 1.31 -1.31 -48.39
C VAL A 116 -0.11 -1.11 -47.81
N LYS A 117 -0.66 -2.05 -47.04
CA LYS A 117 -1.96 -1.90 -46.36
C LYS A 117 -1.74 -1.75 -44.86
N SER A 118 -2.39 -0.77 -44.23
CA SER A 118 -2.40 -0.60 -42.77
C SER A 118 -2.78 -1.94 -42.11
N PRO A 119 -1.84 -2.66 -41.48
CA PRO A 119 -2.15 -3.97 -40.94
C PRO A 119 -3.09 -3.78 -39.74
N ASP A 120 -4.06 -4.69 -39.62
CA ASP A 120 -4.94 -4.72 -38.47
C ASP A 120 -4.11 -4.96 -37.19
N ILE A 121 -4.23 -4.06 -36.22
CA ILE A 121 -3.54 -4.16 -34.92
C ILE A 121 -4.39 -5.05 -34.01
N TYR A 122 -3.78 -6.08 -33.43
CA TYR A 122 -4.47 -7.03 -32.56
C TYR A 122 -3.96 -6.94 -31.12
N ALA A 123 -4.90 -6.86 -30.18
CA ALA A 123 -4.67 -6.95 -28.76
C ALA A 123 -5.21 -8.26 -28.21
N TYR A 124 -4.49 -8.83 -27.26
CA TYR A 124 -4.96 -9.94 -26.42
C TYR A 124 -5.30 -9.39 -25.05
N VAL A 125 -6.50 -9.67 -24.58
CA VAL A 125 -7.07 -9.07 -23.38
C VAL A 125 -7.55 -10.18 -22.45
N SER A 126 -7.07 -10.15 -21.21
CA SER A 126 -7.52 -11.00 -20.10
C SER A 126 -8.72 -10.32 -19.43
N VAL A 127 -9.86 -11.00 -19.44
CA VAL A 127 -11.16 -10.46 -19.06
C VAL A 127 -11.85 -11.38 -18.05
N GLU A 128 -12.59 -10.80 -17.12
CA GLU A 128 -13.45 -11.57 -16.20
C GLU A 128 -14.92 -11.55 -16.64
N ASP A 129 -15.52 -12.73 -16.76
CA ASP A 129 -16.92 -12.90 -17.13
C ASP A 129 -17.81 -12.80 -15.87
N THR A 130 -18.30 -11.59 -15.60
CA THR A 130 -19.24 -11.31 -14.50
C THR A 130 -20.67 -11.79 -14.79
N LYS A 131 -20.99 -12.22 -16.03
CA LYS A 131 -22.36 -12.59 -16.42
C LYS A 131 -22.81 -13.94 -15.84
N ASN A 132 -21.87 -14.79 -15.40
CA ASN A 132 -22.19 -16.12 -14.86
C ASN A 132 -22.60 -16.13 -13.38
N GLU A 133 -22.52 -15.01 -12.65
CA GLU A 133 -22.91 -14.99 -11.23
C GLU A 133 -24.42 -15.19 -10.99
N GLN A 134 -25.27 -14.84 -11.97
CA GLN A 134 -26.73 -15.00 -11.85
C GLN A 134 -27.19 -16.46 -12.05
N ASN A 135 -26.38 -17.32 -12.69
CA ASN A 135 -26.69 -18.73 -12.91
C ASN A 135 -25.88 -19.62 -11.97
N LYS A 136 -26.39 -19.80 -10.74
CA LYS A 136 -25.80 -20.61 -9.64
C LYS A 136 -25.44 -22.07 -9.97
N GLN A 137 -25.70 -22.59 -11.18
CA GLN A 137 -25.45 -23.98 -11.56
C GLN A 137 -24.27 -24.22 -12.51
N ARG A 138 -23.59 -23.18 -13.03
CA ARG A 138 -22.30 -23.33 -13.77
C ARG A 138 -21.23 -22.45 -13.12
N LYS A 139 -20.69 -22.88 -11.99
CA LYS A 139 -19.46 -22.30 -11.44
C LYS A 139 -18.27 -23.12 -11.94
N GLU A 140 -17.27 -22.47 -12.51
CA GLU A 140 -15.86 -22.66 -12.11
C GLU A 140 -14.84 -21.80 -12.89
N LEU A 141 -15.18 -21.25 -14.07
CA LEU A 141 -14.24 -20.50 -14.91
C LEU A 141 -14.71 -19.05 -15.09
N SER A 142 -13.99 -18.07 -14.51
CA SER A 142 -14.30 -16.64 -14.61
C SER A 142 -13.37 -15.88 -15.57
N GLY A 143 -12.13 -16.34 -15.79
CA GLY A 143 -11.16 -15.66 -16.66
C GLY A 143 -11.25 -16.13 -18.10
N GLN A 144 -11.25 -15.20 -19.06
CA GLN A 144 -11.22 -15.48 -20.49
C GLN A 144 -10.18 -14.61 -21.20
N ILE A 145 -9.47 -15.17 -22.18
CA ILE A 145 -8.58 -14.40 -23.04
C ILE A 145 -9.25 -14.17 -24.38
N LEU A 146 -9.45 -12.90 -24.71
CA LEU A 146 -10.11 -12.46 -25.93
C LEU A 146 -9.12 -11.80 -26.87
N LYS A 147 -9.28 -12.05 -28.17
CA LYS A 147 -8.58 -11.33 -29.23
C LYS A 147 -9.43 -10.15 -29.70
N CYS A 148 -8.89 -8.95 -29.57
CA CYS A 148 -9.52 -7.70 -29.99
C CYS A 148 -8.76 -7.09 -31.18
N ASN A 149 -9.49 -6.60 -32.17
CA ASN A 149 -8.91 -5.84 -33.27
C ASN A 149 -9.04 -4.34 -32.96
N LEU A 150 -7.91 -3.69 -32.71
CA LEU A 150 -7.83 -2.28 -32.32
C LEU A 150 -8.05 -1.32 -33.49
N SER A 151 -7.69 -1.67 -34.73
CA SER A 151 -7.94 -0.83 -35.91
C SER A 151 -9.45 -0.73 -36.16
N LYS A 152 -10.15 -1.86 -36.11
CA LYS A 152 -11.59 -1.97 -36.34
C LYS A 152 -12.45 -1.71 -35.09
N SER A 153 -11.83 -1.53 -33.92
CA SER A 153 -12.50 -1.34 -32.62
C SER A 153 -13.53 -2.44 -32.30
N ARG A 154 -13.27 -3.67 -32.73
CA ARG A 154 -14.24 -4.77 -32.62
C ARG A 154 -13.58 -6.00 -32.00
N LEU A 155 -14.32 -6.64 -31.10
CA LEU A 155 -13.99 -7.97 -30.62
C LEU A 155 -14.07 -8.96 -31.78
N VAL A 156 -13.05 -9.80 -31.94
CA VAL A 156 -13.09 -10.89 -32.92
C VAL A 156 -14.03 -11.97 -32.35
N ARG A 157 -15.29 -11.98 -32.80
CA ARG A 157 -16.29 -12.98 -32.37
C ARG A 157 -15.77 -14.39 -32.66
N GLY A 158 -15.79 -15.27 -31.65
CA GLY A 158 -15.49 -16.71 -31.79
C GLY A 158 -14.08 -17.17 -31.42
N VAL A 159 -13.19 -16.29 -30.94
CA VAL A 159 -11.81 -16.68 -30.54
C VAL A 159 -11.61 -16.46 -29.03
N ILE A 160 -12.18 -17.35 -28.22
CA ILE A 160 -11.81 -17.51 -26.81
C ILE A 160 -10.61 -18.48 -26.80
N LEU A 161 -9.44 -18.00 -26.41
CA LEU A 161 -8.22 -18.83 -26.47
C LEU A 161 -8.15 -19.83 -25.31
N THR A 162 -8.66 -19.45 -24.15
CA THR A 162 -8.69 -20.27 -22.94
C THR A 162 -9.66 -19.64 -21.95
N GLU A 163 -10.33 -20.51 -21.21
CA GLU A 163 -11.07 -20.20 -20.00
C GLU A 163 -10.25 -20.69 -18.79
N SER A 164 -10.12 -19.84 -17.77
CA SER A 164 -9.37 -20.10 -16.53
C SER A 164 -10.24 -19.79 -15.31
N LYS A 165 -9.88 -20.36 -14.14
CA LYS A 165 -10.64 -20.16 -12.90
C LYS A 165 -10.62 -18.71 -12.41
N LYS A 166 -9.54 -17.97 -12.71
CA LYS A 166 -9.35 -16.55 -12.44
C LYS A 166 -8.69 -15.88 -13.65
N PRO A 167 -8.90 -14.58 -13.90
CA PRO A 167 -8.15 -13.84 -14.92
C PRO A 167 -6.68 -13.74 -14.51
N GLU A 168 -5.79 -14.17 -15.39
CA GLU A 168 -4.33 -14.18 -15.15
C GLU A 168 -3.64 -13.09 -15.99
N ASN A 169 -2.44 -12.70 -15.56
CA ASN A 169 -1.61 -11.74 -16.29
C ASN A 169 -1.01 -12.38 -17.56
N ILE A 170 -1.14 -11.67 -18.69
CA ILE A 170 -0.57 -12.11 -19.96
C ILE A 170 0.85 -11.56 -20.08
N THR A 171 1.83 -12.43 -20.35
CA THR A 171 3.22 -12.01 -20.60
C THR A 171 3.56 -12.24 -22.08
N ILE A 172 4.31 -11.32 -22.67
CA ILE A 172 4.71 -11.40 -24.08
C ILE A 172 6.23 -11.54 -24.25
N SER A 173 6.64 -12.26 -25.29
CA SER A 173 8.02 -12.22 -25.78
C SER A 173 8.36 -10.85 -26.36
N SER A 174 9.61 -10.39 -26.17
CA SER A 174 10.07 -9.10 -26.69
C SER A 174 9.92 -8.94 -28.21
N THR A 175 9.88 -10.06 -28.96
CA THR A 175 9.72 -10.08 -30.42
C THR A 175 8.25 -10.10 -30.85
N GLY A 176 7.32 -10.23 -29.90
CA GLY A 176 5.89 -10.38 -30.17
C GLY A 176 5.48 -11.72 -30.78
N LYS A 177 6.40 -12.68 -30.93
CA LYS A 177 6.10 -13.97 -31.56
C LYS A 177 5.31 -14.93 -30.66
N TYR A 178 5.53 -14.83 -29.36
CA TYR A 178 4.92 -15.70 -28.36
C TYR A 178 4.29 -14.87 -27.25
N PHE A 179 3.18 -15.36 -26.71
CA PHE A 179 2.66 -14.89 -25.43
C PHE A 179 2.35 -16.10 -24.54
N GLY A 180 2.37 -15.89 -23.23
CA GLY A 180 2.19 -16.95 -22.26
C GLY A 180 1.47 -16.49 -21.02
N ILE A 181 0.88 -17.48 -20.36
CA ILE A 181 0.17 -17.34 -19.09
C ILE A 181 0.62 -18.49 -18.21
N HIS A 182 0.74 -18.23 -16.92
CA HIS A 182 0.92 -19.26 -15.91
C HIS A 182 -0.42 -19.50 -15.22
N GLU A 183 -0.75 -20.76 -14.98
CA GLU A 183 -1.94 -21.16 -14.26
C GLU A 183 -1.56 -22.26 -13.27
N LYS A 184 -1.61 -21.95 -11.98
CA LYS A 184 -1.15 -22.82 -10.91
C LYS A 184 0.24 -23.36 -11.21
N CYS A 185 0.41 -24.66 -11.46
CA CYS A 185 1.71 -25.29 -11.71
C CYS A 185 2.03 -25.45 -13.21
N GLN A 186 1.24 -24.86 -14.11
CA GLN A 186 1.36 -25.08 -15.54
C GLN A 186 1.59 -23.76 -16.28
N LEU A 187 2.44 -23.79 -17.28
CA LEU A 187 2.66 -22.71 -18.21
C LEU A 187 1.95 -23.03 -19.53
N ARG A 188 1.16 -22.10 -20.03
CA ARG A 188 0.54 -22.18 -21.35
C ARG A 188 1.16 -21.11 -22.23
N ILE A 189 1.75 -21.50 -23.36
CA ILE A 189 2.36 -20.59 -24.34
C ILE A 189 1.63 -20.74 -25.66
N TRP A 190 1.37 -19.63 -26.34
CA TRP A 190 0.79 -19.60 -27.67
C TRP A 190 1.69 -18.87 -28.65
N GLU A 191 1.70 -19.36 -29.89
CA GLU A 191 2.30 -18.64 -31.01
C GLU A 191 1.31 -17.59 -31.56
N VAL A 192 1.82 -16.37 -31.80
CA VAL A 192 1.09 -15.30 -32.46
C VAL A 192 1.22 -15.51 -33.97
N PRO A 193 0.11 -15.76 -34.68
CA PRO A 193 0.15 -15.94 -36.13
C PRO A 193 0.52 -14.62 -36.83
N ALA A 194 1.47 -14.68 -37.76
CA ALA A 194 1.92 -13.51 -38.53
C ALA A 194 0.86 -13.01 -39.54
N LYS A 195 -0.06 -13.86 -39.98
CA LYS A 195 -1.18 -13.52 -40.87
C LYS A 195 -2.45 -14.23 -40.40
N ASP A 196 -3.51 -13.47 -40.12
CA ASP A 196 -4.82 -14.01 -39.78
C ASP A 196 -5.55 -14.52 -41.04
N LEU A 197 -5.24 -15.76 -41.43
CA LEU A 197 -6.17 -16.54 -42.25
C LEU A 197 -7.30 -16.99 -41.31
N LYS A 198 -8.55 -16.88 -41.78
CA LYS A 198 -9.79 -16.90 -40.98
C LYS A 198 -9.98 -18.12 -40.03
N ASN A 199 -9.16 -19.17 -40.11
CA ASN A 199 -9.29 -20.41 -39.34
C ASN A 199 -7.94 -20.93 -38.78
N ILE A 200 -7.03 -20.08 -38.29
CA ILE A 200 -5.82 -20.59 -37.63
C ILE A 200 -6.13 -20.93 -36.16
N THR A 201 -6.04 -22.21 -35.81
CA THR A 201 -5.97 -22.66 -34.42
C THR A 201 -4.64 -22.18 -33.83
N HIS A 202 -4.70 -21.43 -32.74
CA HIS A 202 -3.48 -21.00 -32.04
C HIS A 202 -2.74 -22.24 -31.53
N ARG A 203 -1.52 -22.47 -32.03
CA ARG A 203 -0.64 -23.55 -31.55
C ARG A 203 -0.34 -23.30 -30.08
N LYS A 204 -0.67 -24.28 -29.24
CA LYS A 204 -0.57 -24.20 -27.77
C LYS A 204 0.48 -25.17 -27.29
N LEU A 205 1.44 -24.65 -26.55
CA LEU A 205 2.43 -25.40 -25.80
C LEU A 205 2.06 -25.41 -24.32
N LYS A 206 2.28 -26.56 -23.67
CA LYS A 206 2.08 -26.75 -22.23
C LYS A 206 3.38 -27.20 -21.58
N LEU A 207 3.85 -26.46 -20.57
CA LEU A 207 4.96 -26.85 -19.70
C LEU A 207 4.43 -27.02 -18.28
N SER A 208 4.92 -28.01 -17.54
CA SER A 208 4.40 -28.32 -16.20
C SER A 208 5.48 -28.34 -15.13
N HIS A 209 5.10 -27.93 -13.92
CA HIS A 209 5.92 -27.90 -12.73
C HIS A 209 5.16 -28.51 -11.52
N THR A 210 5.86 -28.77 -10.41
CA THR A 210 5.29 -29.36 -9.19
C THR A 210 4.62 -28.37 -8.27
N LYS A 211 5.19 -27.16 -8.18
CA LYS A 211 4.71 -26.10 -7.31
C LYS A 211 3.99 -25.05 -8.14
N ASN A 212 3.22 -24.20 -7.48
CA ASN A 212 2.58 -23.07 -8.14
C ASN A 212 3.64 -22.10 -8.64
N LEU A 213 3.47 -21.68 -9.89
CA LEU A 213 4.24 -20.63 -10.53
C LEU A 213 3.62 -19.28 -10.16
N SER A 214 4.46 -18.29 -9.95
CA SER A 214 4.07 -16.94 -9.53
C SER A 214 4.41 -15.87 -10.57
N CYS A 215 5.37 -16.12 -11.45
CA CYS A 215 5.78 -15.19 -12.51
C CYS A 215 6.36 -15.93 -13.72
N LEU A 216 6.39 -15.23 -14.86
CA LEU A 216 6.85 -15.73 -16.16
C LEU A 216 7.67 -14.64 -16.86
N ALA A 217 8.74 -15.03 -17.54
CA ALA A 217 9.51 -14.15 -18.42
C ALA A 217 9.98 -14.91 -19.69
N PHE A 218 9.97 -14.21 -20.82
CA PHE A 218 10.52 -14.71 -22.07
C PHE A 218 11.87 -14.07 -22.35
N HIS A 219 12.82 -14.86 -22.82
CA HIS A 219 14.08 -14.36 -23.31
C HIS A 219 13.88 -13.57 -24.62
N PRO A 220 14.66 -12.51 -24.87
CA PRO A 220 14.40 -11.63 -26.00
C PRO A 220 14.66 -12.27 -27.37
N THR A 221 15.75 -13.03 -27.52
CA THR A 221 16.22 -13.54 -28.82
C THR A 221 16.11 -15.05 -28.94
N GLU A 222 16.67 -15.78 -27.98
CA GLU A 222 16.63 -17.24 -27.91
C GLU A 222 15.29 -17.79 -27.42
N ARG A 223 15.01 -19.07 -27.74
CA ARG A 223 13.83 -19.81 -27.27
C ARG A 223 14.02 -20.27 -25.82
N ILE A 224 14.09 -19.31 -24.90
CA ILE A 224 14.21 -19.55 -23.47
C ILE A 224 13.03 -18.92 -22.74
N VAL A 225 12.47 -19.67 -21.79
CA VAL A 225 11.41 -19.21 -20.89
C VAL A 225 11.86 -19.42 -19.47
N ALA A 226 11.67 -18.42 -18.62
CA ALA A 226 11.88 -18.52 -17.18
C ALA A 226 10.54 -18.41 -16.44
N ALA A 227 10.36 -19.19 -15.38
CA ALA A 227 9.25 -19.01 -14.45
C ALA A 227 9.71 -19.17 -13.01
N GLY A 228 9.12 -18.39 -12.13
CA GLY A 228 9.39 -18.40 -10.69
C GLY A 228 8.30 -19.18 -9.96
N ASP A 229 8.68 -19.89 -8.92
CA ASP A 229 7.74 -20.63 -8.07
C ASP A 229 7.51 -19.95 -6.70
N VAL A 230 6.51 -20.47 -5.99
CA VAL A 230 6.17 -20.02 -4.62
C VAL A 230 7.22 -20.38 -3.56
N THR A 231 8.17 -21.27 -3.88
CA THR A 231 9.22 -21.72 -2.97
C THR A 231 10.56 -21.02 -3.17
N GLY A 232 10.65 -20.09 -4.14
CA GLY A 232 11.87 -19.33 -4.44
C GLY A 232 12.75 -19.91 -5.54
N ARG A 233 12.33 -21.00 -6.19
CA ARG A 233 13.05 -21.58 -7.33
C ARG A 233 12.65 -20.88 -8.62
N ILE A 234 13.64 -20.77 -9.51
CA ILE A 234 13.49 -20.23 -10.85
C ILE A 234 13.78 -21.36 -11.82
N LEU A 235 12.79 -21.70 -12.64
CA LEU A 235 12.92 -22.71 -13.68
C LEU A 235 13.22 -22.03 -15.01
N ILE A 236 14.17 -22.57 -15.75
CA ILE A 236 14.57 -22.08 -17.08
C ILE A 236 14.43 -23.22 -18.08
N TRP A 237 13.46 -23.10 -18.98
CA TRP A 237 13.27 -24.00 -20.11
C TRP A 237 13.98 -23.45 -21.34
N ARG A 238 14.87 -24.25 -21.93
CA ARG A 238 15.56 -23.92 -23.19
C ARG A 238 14.99 -24.74 -24.34
N GLY A 239 14.93 -24.12 -25.53
CA GLY A 239 14.48 -24.78 -26.75
C GLY A 239 13.00 -25.12 -26.77
N PHE A 240 12.14 -24.32 -26.13
CA PHE A 240 10.72 -24.64 -26.04
C PHE A 240 10.03 -24.62 -27.41
N GLY A 241 9.06 -25.53 -27.59
CA GLY A 241 8.18 -25.55 -28.75
C GLY A 241 8.84 -26.02 -30.05
N GLY A 242 9.92 -26.79 -29.96
CA GLY A 242 10.61 -27.38 -31.11
C GLY A 242 9.67 -28.26 -31.94
N LYS A 243 8.93 -29.18 -31.29
CA LYS A 243 7.96 -30.06 -31.94
C LYS A 243 6.65 -29.34 -32.29
N THR A 244 6.13 -28.51 -31.38
CA THR A 244 4.80 -27.90 -31.46
C THR A 244 4.73 -26.75 -32.47
N PHE A 245 5.82 -25.98 -32.62
CA PHE A 245 5.86 -24.83 -33.53
C PHE A 245 6.58 -25.13 -34.85
N ALA A 246 7.11 -26.34 -35.06
CA ALA A 246 7.58 -26.77 -36.38
C ALA A 246 6.38 -26.88 -37.36
N GLY A 247 6.56 -26.49 -38.62
CA GLY A 247 5.54 -26.66 -39.66
C GLY A 247 5.39 -28.13 -40.07
N ASP A 248 4.24 -28.53 -40.63
CA ASP A 248 3.92 -29.89 -41.11
C ASP A 248 4.92 -30.47 -42.15
N ASN A 249 5.89 -29.69 -42.63
CA ASN A 249 6.84 -30.10 -43.67
C ASN A 249 8.12 -30.78 -43.14
N SER A 250 8.17 -31.18 -41.87
CA SER A 250 9.30 -31.90 -41.28
C SER A 250 8.92 -33.31 -40.77
N ALA A 251 7.93 -33.96 -41.38
CA ALA A 251 7.59 -35.35 -41.04
C ALA A 251 8.68 -36.36 -41.46
N ASN A 252 9.64 -36.00 -42.34
CA ASN A 252 10.56 -36.96 -42.96
C ASN A 252 12.05 -36.73 -42.72
N GLY A 253 12.45 -36.06 -41.64
CA GLY A 253 13.82 -36.17 -41.19
C GLY A 253 14.26 -35.16 -40.16
N ARG A 254 14.26 -35.56 -38.88
CA ARG A 254 15.50 -35.77 -38.11
C ARG A 254 15.26 -36.03 -36.63
N LEU A 255 16.08 -36.98 -36.16
CA LEU A 255 16.58 -37.22 -34.81
C LEU A 255 15.53 -37.55 -33.75
N LEU A 256 15.36 -38.86 -33.58
CA LEU A 256 15.13 -39.50 -32.28
C LEU A 256 16.21 -38.99 -31.30
N MET A 257 15.99 -37.84 -30.68
CA MET A 257 16.53 -37.60 -29.33
C MET A 257 15.71 -38.52 -28.44
N ASP A 258 16.37 -39.45 -27.75
CA ASP A 258 15.72 -40.37 -26.83
C ASP A 258 14.80 -39.60 -25.87
N GLU A 259 13.59 -40.11 -25.66
CA GLU A 259 12.65 -39.55 -24.67
C GLU A 259 13.24 -39.56 -23.25
N ASP A 260 14.29 -40.35 -23.01
CA ASP A 260 15.03 -40.45 -21.76
C ASP A 260 16.09 -39.36 -21.53
N ASP A 261 16.37 -38.48 -22.51
CA ASP A 261 17.51 -37.56 -22.48
C ASP A 261 17.14 -36.06 -22.40
N LYS A 262 15.94 -35.73 -21.93
CA LYS A 262 15.52 -34.33 -21.62
C LYS A 262 15.81 -33.97 -20.15
N PRO A 263 16.98 -33.43 -19.79
CA PRO A 263 17.31 -33.16 -18.40
C PRO A 263 16.33 -32.14 -17.78
N GLY A 264 15.64 -32.58 -16.73
CA GLY A 264 14.78 -31.74 -15.88
C GLY A 264 13.39 -31.40 -16.45
N VAL A 265 13.10 -31.71 -17.71
CA VAL A 265 11.76 -31.48 -18.30
C VAL A 265 10.81 -32.56 -17.80
N ARG A 266 9.64 -32.15 -17.28
CA ARG A 266 8.65 -33.07 -16.69
C ARG A 266 7.50 -33.36 -17.64
N GLY A 267 7.16 -34.65 -17.76
CA GLY A 267 6.06 -35.14 -18.61
C GLY A 267 6.34 -34.96 -20.10
N ASP A 268 5.28 -34.88 -20.91
CA ASP A 268 5.33 -34.62 -22.36
C ASP A 268 5.60 -33.14 -22.69
N GLY A 269 6.47 -32.48 -21.91
CA GLY A 269 6.87 -31.11 -22.16
C GLY A 269 7.72 -31.02 -23.42
N ASP A 270 7.29 -30.19 -24.38
CA ASP A 270 8.07 -29.89 -25.59
C ASP A 270 9.05 -28.74 -25.30
N ALA A 271 10.12 -29.10 -24.59
CA ALA A 271 11.32 -28.30 -24.35
C ALA A 271 12.56 -29.22 -24.38
N ASP A 272 13.70 -28.68 -24.81
CA ASP A 272 14.94 -29.43 -24.94
C ASP A 272 15.57 -29.73 -23.57
N SER A 273 15.52 -28.77 -22.64
CA SER A 273 16.02 -28.93 -21.27
C SER A 273 15.33 -27.99 -20.29
N CYS A 274 15.34 -28.36 -19.00
CA CYS A 274 14.88 -27.51 -17.91
C CYS A 274 15.92 -27.49 -16.78
N THR A 275 16.44 -26.30 -16.48
CA THR A 275 17.37 -26.09 -15.38
C THR A 275 16.67 -25.34 -14.24
N THR A 276 17.12 -25.57 -13.00
CA THR A 276 16.55 -24.91 -11.82
C THR A 276 17.63 -24.09 -11.12
N TRP A 277 17.34 -22.82 -10.90
CA TRP A 277 18.14 -21.91 -10.10
C TRP A 277 17.44 -21.62 -8.79
N HIS A 278 18.20 -21.52 -7.70
CA HIS A 278 17.66 -21.31 -6.37
C HIS A 278 18.54 -20.35 -5.58
N TRP A 279 17.90 -19.37 -4.94
CA TRP A 279 18.53 -18.42 -4.02
C TRP A 279 17.48 -17.78 -3.11
N HIS A 280 16.33 -17.37 -3.67
CA HIS A 280 15.22 -16.82 -2.89
C HIS A 280 14.70 -17.87 -1.92
N SER A 281 14.44 -17.48 -0.68
CA SER A 281 13.83 -18.32 0.36
C SER A 281 12.31 -18.34 0.28
N ALA A 282 11.71 -17.36 -0.40
CA ALA A 282 10.27 -17.19 -0.56
C ALA A 282 9.87 -17.01 -2.04
N GLU A 283 8.58 -16.83 -2.30
CA GLU A 283 8.07 -16.74 -3.67
C GLU A 283 8.75 -15.66 -4.53
N VAL A 284 9.09 -16.01 -5.77
CA VAL A 284 9.66 -15.07 -6.75
C VAL A 284 8.50 -14.35 -7.43
N LYS A 285 8.37 -13.02 -7.27
CA LYS A 285 7.31 -12.24 -7.93
C LYS A 285 7.76 -11.59 -9.21
N VAL A 286 9.04 -11.28 -9.30
CA VAL A 286 9.61 -10.54 -10.42
C VAL A 286 10.60 -11.43 -11.14
N LEU A 287 10.43 -11.57 -12.45
CA LEU A 287 11.41 -12.16 -13.36
C LEU A 287 11.45 -11.34 -14.65
N PHE A 288 12.66 -10.99 -15.10
CA PHE A 288 12.82 -10.21 -16.33
C PHE A 288 14.18 -10.49 -16.99
N PHE A 289 14.23 -10.67 -18.30
CA PHE A 289 15.48 -10.81 -19.04
C PHE A 289 16.02 -9.44 -19.45
N SER A 290 17.33 -9.25 -19.40
CA SER A 290 17.96 -8.07 -20.01
C SER A 290 17.68 -7.99 -21.52
N SER A 291 17.73 -6.79 -22.10
CA SER A 291 17.46 -6.58 -23.53
C SER A 291 18.46 -7.30 -24.45
N ASP A 292 19.69 -7.52 -23.97
CA ASP A 292 20.72 -8.31 -24.64
C ASP A 292 20.56 -9.82 -24.45
N GLY A 293 19.71 -10.26 -23.51
CA GLY A 293 19.53 -11.67 -23.15
C GLY A 293 20.65 -12.29 -22.32
N ALA A 294 21.67 -11.53 -21.92
CA ALA A 294 22.80 -12.09 -21.16
C ALA A 294 22.51 -12.28 -19.66
N TYR A 295 21.56 -11.51 -19.12
CA TYR A 295 21.21 -11.48 -17.71
C TYR A 295 19.74 -11.79 -17.47
N LEU A 296 19.46 -12.44 -16.34
CA LEU A 296 18.12 -12.60 -15.77
C LEU A 296 18.05 -11.84 -14.45
N TYR A 297 17.07 -10.96 -14.32
CA TYR A 297 16.73 -10.25 -13.09
C TYR A 297 15.63 -11.00 -12.35
N SER A 298 15.77 -11.15 -11.04
CA SER A 298 14.75 -11.77 -10.20
C SER A 298 14.58 -11.03 -8.87
N GLY A 299 13.34 -10.98 -8.38
CA GLY A 299 12.98 -10.29 -7.15
C GLY A 299 11.84 -10.99 -6.40
N GLY A 300 11.87 -10.91 -5.07
CA GLY A 300 10.92 -11.60 -4.19
C GLY A 300 10.54 -10.80 -2.95
N LYS A 301 10.04 -11.51 -1.92
CA LYS A 301 9.65 -10.93 -0.61
C LYS A 301 10.82 -10.32 0.17
N GLU A 302 12.04 -10.75 -0.12
CA GLU A 302 13.25 -10.35 0.59
C GLU A 302 13.68 -8.88 0.35
N GLY A 303 13.16 -8.23 -0.69
CA GLY A 303 13.58 -6.86 -1.04
C GLY A 303 15.01 -6.77 -1.57
N VAL A 304 15.44 -7.82 -2.28
CA VAL A 304 16.73 -7.92 -2.96
C VAL A 304 16.48 -8.20 -4.44
N LEU A 305 17.16 -7.45 -5.30
CA LEU A 305 17.22 -7.78 -6.73
C LEU A 305 18.45 -8.64 -6.99
N VAL A 306 18.22 -9.85 -7.50
CA VAL A 306 19.29 -10.77 -7.90
C VAL A 306 19.45 -10.72 -9.41
N VAL A 307 20.68 -10.50 -9.85
CA VAL A 307 21.11 -10.49 -11.24
C VAL A 307 21.87 -11.79 -11.50
N TRP A 308 21.36 -12.60 -12.42
CA TRP A 308 21.93 -13.88 -12.80
C TRP A 308 22.56 -13.75 -14.17
N GLN A 309 23.82 -14.15 -14.31
CA GLN A 309 24.47 -14.25 -15.61
C GLN A 309 24.14 -15.60 -16.24
N LEU A 310 23.54 -15.61 -17.43
CA LEU A 310 23.05 -16.83 -18.08
C LEU A 310 24.15 -17.78 -18.57
N ASP A 311 25.28 -17.22 -19.02
CA ASP A 311 26.41 -18.01 -19.53
C ASP A 311 27.21 -18.67 -18.41
N THR A 312 27.50 -17.93 -17.34
CA THR A 312 28.43 -18.36 -16.28
C THR A 312 27.72 -18.90 -15.04
N GLY A 313 26.42 -18.61 -14.87
CA GLY A 313 25.67 -18.89 -13.64
C GLY A 313 26.09 -18.04 -12.44
N LYS A 314 26.96 -17.03 -12.62
CA LYS A 314 27.34 -16.11 -11.54
C LYS A 314 26.18 -15.19 -11.15
N LYS A 315 26.17 -14.80 -9.88
CA LYS A 315 25.10 -13.99 -9.28
C LYS A 315 25.69 -12.67 -8.76
N LYS A 316 25.02 -11.56 -9.03
CA LYS A 316 25.24 -10.24 -8.42
C LYS A 316 23.96 -9.81 -7.73
N PHE A 317 24.07 -9.06 -6.64
CA PHE A 317 22.91 -8.69 -5.82
C PHE A 317 22.87 -7.17 -5.62
N LEU A 318 21.66 -6.61 -5.61
CA LEU A 318 21.37 -5.28 -5.09
C LEU A 318 20.51 -5.44 -3.82
N PRO A 319 21.15 -5.49 -2.64
CA PRO A 319 20.44 -5.66 -1.38
C PRO A 319 19.85 -4.34 -0.85
N ARG A 320 18.95 -4.45 0.15
CA ARG A 320 18.39 -3.31 0.92
C ARG A 320 17.60 -2.29 0.08
N ILE A 321 16.82 -2.76 -0.90
CA ILE A 321 15.90 -1.89 -1.66
C ILE A 321 14.74 -1.42 -0.77
N GLY A 322 14.41 -2.17 0.29
CA GLY A 322 13.53 -1.74 1.37
C GLY A 322 12.36 -2.68 1.58
N THR A 323 11.58 -2.97 0.54
CA THR A 323 10.40 -3.84 0.65
C THR A 323 10.32 -4.85 -0.50
N ARG A 324 9.27 -5.67 -0.48
CA ARG A 324 8.98 -6.69 -1.47
C ARG A 324 8.89 -6.09 -2.88
N LEU A 325 9.56 -6.72 -3.85
CA LEU A 325 9.52 -6.30 -5.24
C LEU A 325 8.25 -6.83 -5.94
N LEU A 326 7.54 -5.95 -6.63
CA LEU A 326 6.31 -6.27 -7.36
C LEU A 326 6.52 -6.27 -8.87
N HIS A 327 7.16 -5.24 -9.41
CA HIS A 327 7.40 -5.10 -10.85
C HIS A 327 8.83 -4.65 -11.13
N PHE A 328 9.37 -5.10 -12.26
CA PHE A 328 10.65 -4.63 -12.80
C PHE A 328 10.47 -4.37 -14.29
N LEU A 329 10.97 -3.23 -14.75
CA LEU A 329 10.97 -2.87 -16.16
C LEU A 329 12.34 -2.37 -16.59
N ASN A 330 12.75 -2.80 -17.78
CA ASN A 330 13.86 -2.18 -18.49
C ASN A 330 13.35 -1.02 -19.32
N SER A 331 14.09 0.08 -19.31
CA SER A 331 13.81 1.18 -20.22
C SER A 331 14.31 0.84 -21.63
N PRO A 332 13.78 1.51 -22.68
CA PRO A 332 14.33 1.41 -24.04
C PRO A 332 15.79 1.87 -24.13
N ASP A 333 16.24 2.72 -23.19
CA ASP A 333 17.65 3.03 -22.99
C ASP A 333 18.29 1.95 -22.08
N PRO A 334 19.31 1.21 -22.54
CA PRO A 334 19.96 0.20 -21.72
C PRO A 334 20.59 0.74 -20.42
N SER A 335 20.72 2.07 -20.27
CA SER A 335 21.26 2.70 -19.08
C SER A 335 20.29 2.79 -17.90
N LEU A 336 18.98 2.65 -18.11
CA LEU A 336 17.96 2.85 -17.09
C LEU A 336 17.02 1.64 -16.94
N SER A 337 16.64 1.37 -15.70
CA SER A 337 15.61 0.39 -15.33
C SER A 337 14.75 0.95 -14.20
N SER A 338 13.54 0.42 -14.00
CA SER A 338 12.67 0.79 -12.89
C SER A 338 12.22 -0.43 -12.09
N ILE A 339 12.08 -0.24 -10.77
CA ILE A 339 11.57 -1.23 -9.83
C ILE A 339 10.40 -0.64 -9.09
N SER A 340 9.27 -1.35 -9.05
CA SER A 340 8.13 -1.02 -8.19
C SER A 340 8.14 -1.93 -6.96
N CYS A 341 8.09 -1.32 -5.79
CA CYS A 341 8.13 -1.97 -4.49
C CYS A 341 6.75 -1.94 -3.83
N ALA A 342 6.50 -2.82 -2.86
CA ALA A 342 5.19 -2.92 -2.21
C ALA A 342 4.83 -1.68 -1.37
N ASP A 343 5.82 -0.92 -0.89
CA ASP A 343 5.66 0.33 -0.13
C ASP A 343 5.31 1.54 -0.99
N ASN A 344 4.58 1.35 -2.08
CA ASN A 344 4.17 2.43 -2.98
C ASN A 344 5.34 3.28 -3.52
N ARG A 345 6.55 2.69 -3.58
CA ARG A 345 7.77 3.32 -4.08
C ARG A 345 8.20 2.72 -5.42
N ILE A 346 8.64 3.60 -6.31
CA ILE A 346 9.26 3.24 -7.59
C ILE A 346 10.69 3.76 -7.59
N HIS A 347 11.66 2.84 -7.70
CA HIS A 347 13.07 3.19 -7.85
C HIS A 347 13.47 3.21 -9.33
N ILE A 348 14.16 4.26 -9.74
CA ILE A 348 14.84 4.35 -11.03
C ILE A 348 16.29 3.98 -10.80
N LEU A 349 16.75 2.94 -11.48
CA LEU A 349 18.10 2.39 -11.38
C LEU A 349 18.95 2.80 -12.57
N LYS A 350 20.25 2.99 -12.30
CA LYS A 350 21.28 3.03 -13.33
C LYS A 350 21.80 1.62 -13.61
N THR A 351 21.57 1.16 -14.83
CA THR A 351 22.16 -0.06 -15.38
C THR A 351 23.44 0.34 -16.13
N PRO A 352 24.61 -0.32 -15.96
CA PRO A 352 24.90 -1.57 -15.24
C PRO A 352 25.45 -1.42 -13.81
N SER A 353 25.62 -0.19 -13.29
CA SER A 353 26.20 0.01 -11.94
C SER A 353 25.30 -0.58 -10.84
N MET A 354 24.00 -0.68 -11.08
CA MET A 354 22.96 -1.11 -10.13
C MET A 354 22.84 -0.17 -8.94
N GLU A 355 22.91 1.14 -9.21
CA GLU A 355 22.71 2.18 -8.21
C GLU A 355 21.32 2.80 -8.36
N ILE A 356 20.69 3.14 -7.23
CA ILE A 356 19.41 3.85 -7.22
C ILE A 356 19.69 5.32 -7.54
N LEU A 357 19.21 5.79 -8.69
CA LEU A 357 19.32 7.20 -9.09
C LEU A 357 18.30 8.06 -8.38
N LYS A 358 17.04 7.59 -8.41
CA LYS A 358 15.88 8.30 -7.89
C LYS A 358 14.84 7.33 -7.37
N SER A 359 14.03 7.83 -6.44
CA SER A 359 12.90 7.12 -5.87
C SER A 359 11.69 8.05 -5.97
N ILE A 360 10.60 7.54 -6.53
CA ILE A 360 9.30 8.20 -6.56
C ILE A 360 8.44 7.47 -5.56
N SER A 361 7.90 8.17 -4.58
CA SER A 361 7.20 7.56 -3.45
C SER A 361 5.84 8.21 -3.27
N GLY A 362 4.80 7.38 -3.27
CA GLY A 362 3.47 7.80 -2.85
C GLY A 362 3.31 7.65 -1.34
N ILE A 363 2.08 7.85 -0.87
CA ILE A 363 1.74 7.56 0.54
C ILE A 363 1.89 6.05 0.77
N LYS A 364 2.70 5.69 1.76
CA LYS A 364 2.84 4.33 2.26
C LYS A 364 1.67 4.02 3.18
N LEU A 365 1.04 2.87 2.98
CA LEU A 365 -0.01 2.43 3.88
C LEU A 365 0.61 1.99 5.22
N PRO A 366 -0.08 2.25 6.35
CA PRO A 366 0.36 1.75 7.64
C PRO A 366 0.37 0.23 7.66
N SER A 367 1.39 -0.34 8.32
CA SER A 367 1.50 -1.79 8.53
C SER A 367 0.23 -2.31 9.21
N PRO A 368 -0.32 -3.46 8.79
CA PRO A 368 -1.42 -4.08 9.52
C PRO A 368 -0.96 -4.35 10.96
N VAL A 369 -1.62 -3.69 11.91
CA VAL A 369 -1.39 -3.88 13.33
C VAL A 369 -2.22 -5.10 13.78
N PRO A 370 -1.68 -5.99 14.64
CA PRO A 370 -2.48 -7.07 15.24
C PRO A 370 -3.78 -6.54 15.86
N GLU A 371 -4.87 -7.30 15.76
CA GLU A 371 -6.21 -6.85 16.18
C GLU A 371 -6.26 -6.30 17.61
N THR A 372 -5.37 -6.79 18.49
CA THR A 372 -5.23 -6.35 19.89
C THR A 372 -4.78 -4.90 20.07
N PHE A 373 -4.11 -4.29 19.09
CA PHE A 373 -3.55 -2.94 19.17
C PHE A 373 -4.23 -1.93 18.24
N ARG A 374 -5.32 -2.33 17.56
CA ARG A 374 -6.04 -1.44 16.63
C ARG A 374 -6.57 -0.18 17.32
N ASP A 375 -7.05 -0.30 18.55
CA ASP A 375 -7.62 0.82 19.32
C ASP A 375 -6.55 1.69 20.03
N LEU A 376 -5.27 1.29 20.01
CA LEU A 376 -4.16 1.99 20.68
C LEU A 376 -3.28 2.79 19.70
N CYS A 377 -3.57 2.73 18.40
CA CYS A 377 -2.70 3.24 17.36
C CYS A 377 -3.24 4.52 16.73
N ASN A 378 -2.40 5.55 16.63
CA ASN A 378 -2.63 6.69 15.74
C ASN A 378 -1.94 6.39 14.41
N ASP A 379 -2.69 6.36 13.31
CA ASP A 379 -2.16 6.01 11.98
C ASP A 379 -1.43 7.18 11.30
N PHE A 380 -1.87 8.41 11.57
CA PHE A 380 -1.29 9.61 10.98
C PHE A 380 -1.38 10.81 11.92
N VAL A 381 -0.50 11.79 11.72
CA VAL A 381 -0.49 13.09 12.40
C VAL A 381 -0.29 14.18 11.38
N PHE A 382 -1.02 15.28 11.51
CA PHE A 382 -0.87 16.46 10.66
C PHE A 382 0.06 17.47 11.30
N ASP A 383 1.03 17.95 10.54
CA ASP A 383 1.70 19.22 10.79
C ASP A 383 0.91 20.33 10.10
N HIS A 384 0.21 21.12 10.91
CA HIS A 384 -0.66 22.18 10.44
C HIS A 384 0.12 23.40 9.92
N THR A 385 1.37 23.58 10.34
CA THR A 385 2.19 24.72 9.93
C THR A 385 2.82 24.50 8.57
N ALA A 386 3.36 23.30 8.35
CA ALA A 386 4.03 22.93 7.10
C ALA A 386 3.08 22.28 6.08
N GLY A 387 1.87 21.88 6.48
CA GLY A 387 0.93 21.17 5.60
C GLY A 387 1.37 19.73 5.30
N LEU A 388 2.12 19.12 6.22
CA LEU A 388 2.68 17.78 6.07
C LEU A 388 1.87 16.76 6.87
N VAL A 389 1.92 15.51 6.43
CA VAL A 389 1.35 14.37 7.13
C VAL A 389 2.47 13.43 7.51
N ALA A 390 2.60 13.18 8.80
CA ALA A 390 3.42 12.09 9.31
C ALA A 390 2.57 10.82 9.34
N VAL A 391 2.88 9.86 8.46
CA VAL A 391 2.20 8.57 8.36
C VAL A 391 3.13 7.50 8.90
N ARG A 392 2.60 6.60 9.74
CA ARG A 392 3.34 5.39 10.13
C ARG A 392 3.42 4.44 8.95
N THR A 393 4.59 3.89 8.70
CA THR A 393 4.81 2.98 7.57
C THR A 393 5.34 1.63 8.04
N GLU A 394 5.37 0.67 7.11
CA GLU A 394 6.04 -0.61 7.34
C GLU A 394 7.53 -0.39 7.71
N ASN A 395 8.10 -1.30 8.51
CA ASN A 395 9.49 -1.24 8.99
C ASN A 395 9.82 -0.15 10.03
N TYR A 396 8.85 0.30 10.83
CA TYR A 396 9.09 1.26 11.93
C TYR A 396 9.59 2.62 11.47
N CYS A 397 9.15 3.02 10.28
CA CYS A 397 9.45 4.33 9.72
C CYS A 397 8.24 5.24 9.85
N ILE A 398 8.52 6.54 9.91
CA ILE A 398 7.52 7.61 9.80
C ILE A 398 7.82 8.35 8.51
N GLN A 399 6.86 8.36 7.60
CA GLN A 399 6.93 9.09 6.35
C GLN A 399 6.30 10.47 6.53
N PHE A 400 7.04 11.52 6.21
CA PHE A 400 6.52 12.88 6.07
C PHE A 400 6.12 13.12 4.62
N TYR A 401 4.83 13.34 4.39
CA TYR A 401 4.25 13.49 3.07
C TYR A 401 3.57 14.84 2.91
N SER A 402 3.87 15.54 1.82
CA SER A 402 3.14 16.76 1.45
C SER A 402 1.93 16.40 0.61
N LEU A 403 0.73 16.67 1.14
CA LEU A 403 -0.51 16.46 0.40
C LEU A 403 -0.72 17.49 -0.72
N PHE A 404 -0.08 18.66 -0.62
CA PHE A 404 -0.19 19.71 -1.65
C PHE A 404 0.66 19.39 -2.88
N ASP A 405 1.87 18.86 -2.65
CA ASP A 405 2.79 18.50 -3.73
C ASP A 405 2.64 17.04 -4.19
N ASP A 406 1.79 16.25 -3.51
CA ASP A 406 1.64 14.80 -3.65
C ASP A 406 2.99 14.06 -3.72
N ARG A 407 3.86 14.35 -2.73
CA ARG A 407 5.21 13.78 -2.65
C ARG A 407 5.68 13.54 -1.22
N GLU A 408 6.55 12.54 -1.08
CA GLU A 408 7.34 12.36 0.14
C GLU A 408 8.40 13.45 0.28
N ILE A 409 8.55 13.97 1.50
CA ILE A 409 9.62 14.90 1.88
C ILE A 409 10.75 14.15 2.56
N SER A 410 10.43 13.36 3.60
CA SER A 410 11.41 12.59 4.34
C SER A 410 10.84 11.34 4.99
N GLU A 411 11.74 10.43 5.34
CA GLU A 411 11.43 9.22 6.08
C GLU A 411 12.35 9.15 7.30
N VAL A 412 11.76 9.01 8.48
CA VAL A 412 12.49 8.88 9.75
C VAL A 412 12.38 7.44 10.22
N GLN A 413 13.51 6.77 10.33
CA GLN A 413 13.57 5.43 10.91
C GLN A 413 13.60 5.51 12.44
N VAL A 414 12.53 5.04 13.10
CA VAL A 414 12.35 5.15 14.55
C VAL A 414 13.06 4.02 15.30
N CYS A 415 13.13 2.84 14.67
CA CYS A 415 13.85 1.67 15.17
C CYS A 415 14.83 1.14 14.12
N GLU A 416 16.10 0.97 14.53
CA GLU A 416 17.07 0.24 13.74
C GLU A 416 16.73 -1.26 13.77
N ARG A 417 16.16 -1.79 12.69
CA ARG A 417 15.99 -3.23 12.48
C ARG A 417 17.01 -3.69 11.44
N ASN A 418 17.67 -4.81 11.72
CA ASN A 418 18.29 -5.58 10.66
C ASN A 418 17.17 -6.13 9.75
N HIS A 419 17.25 -5.84 8.45
CA HIS A 419 16.30 -6.31 7.45
C HIS A 419 16.34 -7.84 7.35
N GLN A 420 15.64 -8.51 8.25
CA GLN A 420 15.47 -9.95 8.26
C GLN A 420 14.04 -10.27 7.81
N PRO A 421 13.85 -11.10 6.78
CA PRO A 421 12.54 -11.37 6.19
C PRO A 421 11.65 -12.29 7.05
N SER A 422 12.00 -12.54 8.31
CA SER A 422 11.13 -13.28 9.24
C SER A 422 9.98 -12.39 9.72
N ASP A 423 8.78 -12.95 9.62
CA ASP A 423 7.48 -12.30 9.87
C ASP A 423 7.19 -11.99 11.36
N ASP A 424 8.16 -12.18 12.25
CA ASP A 424 7.97 -11.89 13.67
C ASP A 424 8.08 -10.37 13.87
N VAL A 425 6.91 -9.72 13.96
CA VAL A 425 6.77 -8.31 14.36
C VAL A 425 7.13 -8.21 15.83
N THR A 426 8.39 -7.84 16.11
CA THR A 426 8.89 -7.75 17.49
C THR A 426 8.59 -6.40 18.14
N ILE A 427 8.43 -5.36 17.33
CA ILE A 427 8.12 -3.99 17.77
C ILE A 427 6.86 -3.52 17.04
N ILE A 428 6.07 -2.66 17.68
CA ILE A 428 4.94 -1.95 17.07
C ILE A 428 5.10 -0.49 17.43
N LEU A 429 5.01 0.40 16.44
CA LEU A 429 4.93 1.84 16.71
C LEU A 429 3.44 2.17 16.91
N ASN A 430 3.07 2.59 18.13
CA ASN A 430 1.68 2.81 18.52
C ASN A 430 1.24 4.22 18.19
N LEU A 431 1.93 5.20 18.76
CA LEU A 431 1.52 6.60 18.72
C LEU A 431 2.64 7.46 18.12
N VAL A 432 2.23 8.39 17.27
CA VAL A 432 3.03 9.52 16.84
C VAL A 432 2.29 10.77 17.29
N ALA A 433 3.03 11.78 17.74
CA ALA A 433 2.51 13.10 18.01
C ALA A 433 3.55 14.14 17.58
N LEU A 434 3.09 15.29 17.07
CA LEU A 434 3.94 16.41 16.69
C LEU A 434 3.61 17.61 17.57
N SER A 435 4.63 18.40 17.90
CA SER A 435 4.46 19.72 18.51
C SER A 435 3.72 20.66 17.54
N PHE A 436 3.10 21.71 18.06
CA PHE A 436 2.34 22.68 17.25
C PHE A 436 3.13 23.26 16.07
N GLU A 437 4.42 23.57 16.28
CA GLU A 437 5.32 24.12 15.26
C GLU A 437 6.05 23.05 14.41
N GLY A 438 5.75 21.76 14.59
CA GLY A 438 6.48 20.66 13.93
C GLY A 438 7.93 20.46 14.38
N SER A 439 8.42 21.27 15.34
CA SER A 439 9.81 21.24 15.82
C SER A 439 10.19 19.97 16.60
N VAL A 440 9.25 19.36 17.32
CA VAL A 440 9.48 18.16 18.13
C VAL A 440 8.46 17.10 17.75
N MET A 441 8.94 15.88 17.53
CA MET A 441 8.12 14.69 17.33
C MET A 441 8.26 13.77 18.53
N CYS A 442 7.16 13.17 18.96
CA CYS A 442 7.14 12.14 19.98
C CYS A 442 6.60 10.84 19.39
N THR A 443 7.27 9.73 19.67
CA THR A 443 6.87 8.41 19.19
C THR A 443 6.81 7.43 20.37
N VAL A 444 5.77 6.60 20.41
CA VAL A 444 5.65 5.49 21.36
C VAL A 444 5.76 4.17 20.62
N GLU A 445 6.65 3.33 21.09
CA GLU A 445 6.84 1.97 20.57
C GLU A 445 6.56 0.95 21.68
N THR A 446 5.92 -0.16 21.31
CA THR A 446 5.75 -1.33 22.18
C THR A 446 6.55 -2.47 21.61
N ARG A 447 7.46 -3.02 22.41
CA ARG A 447 8.16 -4.25 22.09
C ARG A 447 7.35 -5.42 22.63
N MET A 448 7.02 -6.37 21.76
CA MET A 448 6.36 -7.62 22.13
C MET A 448 7.29 -8.47 23.00
N ALA A 449 6.69 -9.23 23.92
CA ALA A 449 7.43 -10.18 24.74
C ALA A 449 7.93 -11.32 23.85
N GLU A 450 9.24 -11.46 23.72
CA GLU A 450 9.88 -12.65 23.14
C GLU A 450 10.10 -13.69 24.24
N GLU A 451 10.26 -14.97 23.90
CA GLU A 451 10.50 -16.02 24.90
C GLU A 451 11.68 -15.66 25.83
N GLY A 452 11.37 -15.32 27.09
CA GLY A 452 12.34 -14.94 28.12
C GLY A 452 12.59 -13.44 28.32
N ILE A 453 12.05 -12.55 27.46
CA ILE A 453 12.16 -11.09 27.60
C ILE A 453 10.75 -10.51 27.70
N GLY A 454 10.43 -9.85 28.82
CA GLY A 454 9.17 -9.13 28.99
C GLY A 454 9.00 -8.03 27.94
N GLY A 455 7.77 -7.83 27.46
CA GLY A 455 7.45 -6.72 26.58
C GLY A 455 7.52 -5.41 27.35
N PHE A 456 8.04 -4.36 26.72
CA PHE A 456 8.14 -3.02 27.34
C PHE A 456 7.78 -1.94 26.33
N ILE A 457 7.42 -0.78 26.85
CA ILE A 457 7.04 0.39 26.07
C ILE A 457 8.16 1.41 26.15
N THR A 458 8.50 2.06 25.04
CA THR A 458 9.41 3.18 25.04
C THR A 458 8.76 4.43 24.47
N LEU A 459 9.11 5.57 25.05
CA LEU A 459 8.72 6.90 24.63
C LEU A 459 9.97 7.63 24.13
N LYS A 460 9.98 8.06 22.88
CA LYS A 460 11.10 8.74 22.25
C LYS A 460 10.70 10.15 21.82
N PHE A 461 11.54 11.12 22.17
CA PHE A 461 11.45 12.49 21.68
C PHE A 461 12.50 12.72 20.60
N TRP A 462 12.09 13.38 19.53
CA TRP A 462 12.87 13.69 18.34
C TRP A 462 12.81 15.19 18.08
N GLU A 463 13.95 15.79 17.74
CA GLU A 463 14.04 17.20 17.37
C GLU A 463 14.25 17.33 15.87
N CYS A 464 13.48 18.22 15.25
CA CYS A 464 13.64 18.61 13.86
C CYS A 464 14.95 19.42 13.71
N GLY A 465 15.79 18.99 12.78
CA GLY A 465 17.04 19.68 12.45
C GLY A 465 16.82 20.98 11.66
N SER A 466 17.93 21.64 11.30
CA SER A 466 17.90 22.92 10.57
C SER A 466 17.38 22.83 9.12
N GLN A 467 17.31 21.61 8.56
CA GLN A 467 16.56 21.33 7.34
C GLN A 467 15.26 20.64 7.80
N ASN A 468 14.09 21.21 7.48
CA ASN A 468 12.73 20.86 7.96
C ASN A 468 12.26 19.41 7.61
N SER A 469 13.13 18.42 7.73
CA SER A 469 12.94 17.06 7.22
C SER A 469 13.69 16.01 8.03
N ASP A 470 14.74 16.40 8.77
CA ASP A 470 15.63 15.47 9.45
C ASP A 470 15.38 15.50 10.95
N PHE A 471 14.77 14.44 11.48
CA PHE A 471 14.54 14.29 12.91
C PHE A 471 15.71 13.56 13.56
N SER A 472 16.29 14.18 14.59
CA SER A 472 17.33 13.57 15.41
C SER A 472 16.78 13.17 16.76
N LEU A 473 17.18 12.00 17.25
CA LEU A 473 16.72 11.49 18.54
C LEU A 473 17.32 12.32 19.69
N SER A 474 16.47 12.90 20.53
CA SER A 474 16.90 13.73 21.67
C SER A 474 16.88 12.96 22.98
N THR A 475 15.78 12.28 23.30
CA THR A 475 15.60 11.56 24.57
C THR A 475 14.84 10.25 24.36
N VAL A 476 15.29 9.18 25.02
CA VAL A 476 14.61 7.87 25.08
C VAL A 476 14.22 7.58 26.52
N ILE A 477 12.97 7.22 26.74
CA ILE A 477 12.43 6.86 28.06
C ILE A 477 11.87 5.44 27.97
N TYR A 478 12.43 4.54 28.76
CA TYR A 478 11.94 3.17 28.90
C TYR A 478 10.86 3.14 29.99
N GLU A 479 9.78 2.39 29.74
CA GLU A 479 8.68 2.16 30.69
C GLU A 479 8.07 3.46 31.27
N PRO A 480 7.59 4.38 30.40
CA PRO A 480 7.10 5.68 30.84
C PRO A 480 6.00 5.57 31.90
N HIS A 481 5.17 4.52 31.84
CA HIS A 481 4.10 4.21 32.80
C HIS A 481 4.25 2.79 33.39
N ARG A 482 5.49 2.34 33.62
CA ARG A 482 5.82 0.95 34.00
C ARG A 482 5.40 -0.01 32.88
N GLU A 483 4.57 -1.01 33.20
CA GLU A 483 4.06 -2.02 32.26
C GLU A 483 2.77 -1.58 31.52
N ALA A 484 2.19 -0.43 31.87
CA ALA A 484 0.92 0.00 31.30
C ALA A 484 1.09 0.72 29.95
N ALA A 485 0.18 0.43 29.00
CA ALA A 485 0.15 1.06 27.68
C ALA A 485 -0.14 2.57 27.74
N VAL A 486 0.52 3.33 26.86
CA VAL A 486 0.24 4.75 26.63
C VAL A 486 -0.98 4.85 25.71
N SER A 487 -1.99 5.59 26.13
CA SER A 487 -3.26 5.77 25.40
C SER A 487 -3.25 7.01 24.51
N ALA A 488 -2.71 8.12 24.99
CA ALA A 488 -2.67 9.37 24.25
C ALA A 488 -1.42 10.21 24.58
N ILE A 489 -1.02 11.02 23.61
CA ILE A 489 0.05 12.02 23.75
C ILE A 489 -0.50 13.36 23.25
N ALA A 490 -0.33 14.41 24.03
CA ALA A 490 -0.69 15.77 23.64
C ALA A 490 0.47 16.73 23.91
N PHE A 491 0.76 17.61 22.95
CA PHE A 491 1.74 18.68 23.13
C PHE A 491 1.05 19.97 23.57
N HIS A 492 1.73 20.73 24.43
CA HIS A 492 1.34 22.08 24.77
C HIS A 492 1.53 22.99 23.54
N PRO A 493 0.60 23.92 23.24
CA PRO A 493 0.63 24.70 22.00
C PRO A 493 1.85 25.63 21.89
N THR A 494 2.27 26.26 22.99
CA THR A 494 3.30 27.32 22.96
C THR A 494 4.59 27.01 23.70
N ARG A 495 4.67 25.89 24.44
CA ARG A 495 5.80 25.57 25.32
C ARG A 495 6.32 24.18 25.00
N GLY A 496 7.59 23.93 25.30
CA GLY A 496 8.21 22.60 25.22
C GLY A 496 7.71 21.66 26.33
N MET A 497 6.40 21.39 26.35
CA MET A 497 5.74 20.53 27.32
C MET A 497 4.85 19.51 26.57
N ALA A 498 4.85 18.27 27.03
CA ALA A 498 4.05 17.19 26.48
C ALA A 498 3.43 16.37 27.60
N VAL A 499 2.27 15.77 27.35
CA VAL A 499 1.58 14.91 28.30
C VAL A 499 1.41 13.53 27.69
N SER A 500 1.76 12.49 28.46
CA SER A 500 1.41 11.10 28.14
C SER A 500 0.33 10.61 29.11
N ALA A 501 -0.75 10.05 28.58
CA ALA A 501 -1.80 9.40 29.34
C ALA A 501 -1.67 7.87 29.25
N SER A 502 -2.06 7.15 30.31
CA SER A 502 -1.96 5.69 30.35
C SER A 502 -3.23 5.00 30.83
N TYR A 503 -3.46 3.79 30.29
CA TYR A 503 -4.45 2.86 30.82
C TYR A 503 -4.14 2.38 32.24
N GLY A 504 -2.91 2.59 32.74
CA GLY A 504 -2.53 2.36 34.15
C GLY A 504 -3.17 3.35 35.13
N GLY A 505 -3.82 4.40 34.61
CA GLY A 505 -4.61 5.36 35.37
C GLY A 505 -3.83 6.56 35.91
N ASP A 506 -2.63 6.76 35.40
CA ASP A 506 -1.84 7.97 35.57
C ASP A 506 -1.63 8.69 34.22
N PHE A 507 -1.37 10.00 34.33
CA PHE A 507 -0.82 10.79 33.24
C PHE A 507 0.46 11.47 33.74
N LYS A 508 1.40 11.70 32.83
CA LYS A 508 2.69 12.34 33.13
C LYS A 508 2.90 13.55 32.25
N VAL A 509 3.39 14.62 32.86
CA VAL A 509 3.79 15.85 32.19
C VAL A 509 5.31 15.81 32.00
N TRP A 510 5.75 15.98 30.76
CA TRP A 510 7.14 16.00 30.32
C TRP A 510 7.49 17.42 29.90
N VAL A 511 8.66 17.92 30.30
CA VAL A 511 9.15 19.25 29.93
C VAL A 511 10.52 19.11 29.27
N GLY A 512 10.68 19.76 28.13
CA GLY A 512 11.94 19.88 27.41
C GLY A 512 12.77 21.02 27.97
N ASN A 513 13.87 20.69 28.63
CA ASN A 513 14.82 21.68 29.13
C ASN A 513 15.93 21.86 28.09
N CYS A 514 16.19 23.11 27.75
CA CYS A 514 17.25 23.48 26.80
C CYS A 514 18.51 23.87 27.60
N GLU A 515 19.45 22.95 27.77
CA GLU A 515 20.72 23.24 28.43
C GLU A 515 21.66 23.91 27.43
N SER A 516 21.92 25.21 27.61
CA SER A 516 23.05 25.87 26.95
C SER A 516 24.32 25.56 27.73
N GLN A 517 25.10 24.57 27.29
CA GLN A 517 26.44 24.40 27.82
C GLN A 517 27.29 25.59 27.35
N GLN A 518 27.72 26.42 28.30
CA GLN A 518 28.73 27.46 28.08
C GLN A 518 30.07 26.77 27.75
N ASN A 519 30.25 26.35 26.49
CA ASN A 519 31.49 26.38 25.72
C ASN A 519 31.36 25.49 24.46
N ASP A 520 31.73 26.09 23.34
CA ASP A 520 31.83 25.55 21.98
C ASP A 520 30.54 25.24 21.19
N LYS A 521 30.65 25.48 19.87
CA LYS A 521 29.62 25.44 18.81
C LYS A 521 29.00 24.05 18.57
N LEU A 522 28.50 23.39 19.60
CA LEU A 522 27.91 22.05 19.51
C LEU A 522 26.42 22.10 19.83
N ILE A 523 25.65 21.58 18.86
CA ILE A 523 24.20 21.30 18.82
C ILE A 523 23.50 21.43 20.18
N GLN A 524 22.62 22.42 20.27
CA GLN A 524 21.71 22.61 21.38
C GLN A 524 20.72 21.43 21.41
N ARG A 525 20.89 20.48 22.33
CA ARG A 525 20.02 19.30 22.48
C ARG A 525 19.04 19.54 23.61
N THR A 526 17.73 19.54 23.34
CA THR A 526 16.76 19.54 24.44
C THR A 526 16.72 18.16 25.11
N ARG A 527 16.63 18.16 26.44
CA ARG A 527 16.43 16.96 27.23
C ARG A 527 15.04 16.98 27.81
N TRP A 528 14.30 15.90 27.63
CA TRP A 528 12.94 15.78 28.13
C TRP A 528 12.94 15.03 29.47
N ALA A 529 12.33 15.63 30.49
CA ALA A 529 12.23 15.05 31.82
C ALA A 529 10.79 15.08 32.34
N CYS A 530 10.43 14.09 33.18
CA CYS A 530 9.13 14.07 33.83
C CYS A 530 9.09 15.17 34.90
N HIS A 531 8.16 16.12 34.73
CA HIS A 531 7.95 17.23 35.65
C HIS A 531 6.89 16.91 36.70
N ALA A 532 5.77 16.31 36.28
CA ALA A 532 4.64 16.04 37.16
C ALA A 532 3.94 14.73 36.79
N VAL A 533 3.26 14.13 37.78
CA VAL A 533 2.42 12.94 37.63
C VAL A 533 1.05 13.24 38.22
N GLY A 534 -0.01 12.97 37.46
CA GLY A 534 -1.39 13.12 37.91
C GLY A 534 -2.15 11.80 37.80
N SER A 535 -3.16 11.63 38.65
CA SER A 535 -4.07 10.49 38.59
C SER A 535 -5.43 10.90 39.15
N TYR A 536 -6.50 10.31 38.61
CA TYR A 536 -7.85 10.53 39.13
C TYR A 536 -8.51 9.20 39.46
N ARG A 537 -8.69 8.96 40.77
CA ARG A 537 -9.31 7.73 41.32
C ARG A 537 -8.72 6.41 40.77
N LYS A 538 -7.48 6.42 40.27
CA LYS A 538 -6.82 5.30 39.57
C LYS A 538 -7.67 4.69 38.44
N LYS A 539 -8.55 5.48 37.82
CA LYS A 539 -9.27 5.10 36.61
C LYS A 539 -8.32 5.16 35.41
N PRO A 540 -8.49 4.34 34.36
CA PRO A 540 -7.67 4.41 33.16
C PRO A 540 -7.82 5.78 32.47
N MET A 541 -6.71 6.41 32.09
CA MET A 541 -6.72 7.64 31.30
C MET A 541 -6.69 7.27 29.83
N THR A 542 -7.68 7.67 29.05
CA THR A 542 -7.90 7.18 27.68
C THR A 542 -7.58 8.21 26.60
N ALA A 543 -7.73 9.50 26.90
CA ALA A 543 -7.43 10.59 25.96
C ALA A 543 -6.94 11.84 26.72
N ALA A 544 -6.17 12.69 26.04
CA ALA A 544 -5.69 13.96 26.59
C ALA A 544 -5.64 15.03 25.51
N ALA A 545 -5.97 16.28 25.86
CA ALA A 545 -5.92 17.43 24.96
C ALA A 545 -5.63 18.73 25.72
N PHE A 546 -4.91 19.64 25.08
CA PHE A 546 -4.68 21.00 25.59
C PHE A 546 -5.66 21.99 24.99
N SER A 547 -6.04 23.01 25.75
CA SER A 547 -6.68 24.21 25.22
C SER A 547 -5.74 24.94 24.26
N SER A 548 -6.30 25.74 23.34
CA SER A 548 -5.52 26.47 22.33
C SER A 548 -4.53 27.47 22.92
N ASP A 549 -4.86 28.05 24.08
CA ASP A 549 -4.00 28.94 24.86
C ASP A 549 -3.02 28.18 25.78
N GLY A 550 -3.21 26.87 25.97
CA GLY A 550 -2.43 26.01 26.85
C GLY A 550 -2.73 26.17 28.34
N SER A 551 -3.72 26.97 28.73
CA SER A 551 -4.03 27.23 30.15
C SER A 551 -4.69 26.03 30.85
N VAL A 552 -5.36 25.15 30.11
CA VAL A 552 -6.09 24.01 30.66
C VAL A 552 -5.71 22.73 29.91
N LEU A 553 -5.43 21.69 30.69
CA LEU A 553 -5.26 20.32 30.21
C LEU A 553 -6.53 19.52 30.51
N ALA A 554 -7.18 18.98 29.48
CA ALA A 554 -8.28 18.04 29.62
C ALA A 554 -7.79 16.61 29.49
N VAL A 555 -8.08 15.75 30.46
CA VAL A 555 -7.75 14.32 30.45
C VAL A 555 -9.03 13.51 30.68
N ALA A 556 -9.32 12.58 29.77
CA ALA A 556 -10.44 11.65 29.89
C ALA A 556 -10.06 10.48 30.80
N ALA A 557 -10.77 10.36 31.92
CA ALA A 557 -10.72 9.26 32.86
C ALA A 557 -11.93 8.33 32.62
N GLU A 558 -11.80 7.41 31.65
CA GLU A 558 -12.82 6.44 31.23
C GLU A 558 -14.11 7.12 30.70
N THR A 559 -15.05 7.46 31.58
CA THR A 559 -16.34 8.11 31.26
C THR A 559 -16.36 9.60 31.59
N VAL A 560 -15.39 10.08 32.36
CA VAL A 560 -15.40 11.43 32.94
C VAL A 560 -14.21 12.22 32.41
N ILE A 561 -14.40 13.50 32.13
CA ILE A 561 -13.33 14.40 31.69
C ILE A 561 -12.86 15.21 32.90
N THR A 562 -11.56 15.21 33.16
CA THR A 562 -10.93 15.98 34.24
C THR A 562 -10.13 17.13 33.66
N LEU A 563 -10.30 18.34 34.20
CA LEU A 563 -9.59 19.54 33.78
C LEU A 563 -8.51 19.91 34.79
N TRP A 564 -7.29 20.14 34.32
CA TRP A 564 -6.11 20.38 35.14
C TRP A 564 -5.40 21.67 34.72
N ASP A 565 -4.80 22.36 35.69
CA ASP A 565 -3.77 23.38 35.44
C ASP A 565 -2.45 22.65 35.16
N PRO A 566 -1.88 22.74 33.94
CA PRO A 566 -0.71 21.97 33.56
C PRO A 566 0.59 22.44 34.24
N GLU A 567 0.68 23.70 34.69
CA GLU A 567 1.87 24.23 35.37
C GLU A 567 1.91 23.78 36.82
N LYS A 568 0.78 23.87 37.51
CA LYS A 568 0.68 23.53 38.94
C LYS A 568 0.30 22.07 39.18
N ASN A 569 -0.13 21.37 38.14
CA ASN A 569 -0.70 20.01 38.21
C ASN A 569 -1.85 19.91 39.24
N VAL A 570 -2.75 20.90 39.23
CA VAL A 570 -3.91 20.97 40.14
C VAL A 570 -5.20 20.70 39.37
N LEU A 571 -6.07 19.86 39.92
CA LEU A 571 -7.40 19.59 39.37
C LEU A 571 -8.30 20.82 39.51
N VAL A 572 -8.76 21.35 38.39
CA VAL A 572 -9.63 22.55 38.30
C VAL A 572 -11.09 22.15 38.36
N ALA A 573 -11.50 21.18 37.54
CA ALA A 573 -12.90 20.77 37.43
C ALA A 573 -13.03 19.34 36.89
N VAL A 574 -14.23 18.77 37.06
CA VAL A 574 -14.59 17.43 36.58
C VAL A 574 -15.92 17.53 35.85
N ILE A 575 -15.95 17.05 34.60
CA ILE A 575 -17.09 17.14 33.67
C ILE A 575 -17.52 15.72 33.29
N GLY A 576 -18.82 15.44 33.34
CA GLY A 576 -19.41 14.17 32.94
C GLY A 576 -20.24 13.52 34.04
N SER A 577 -21.16 12.64 33.68
CA SER A 577 -21.92 11.89 34.67
C SER A 577 -21.00 10.84 35.29
N ALA A 578 -20.69 11.02 36.57
CA ALA A 578 -20.26 9.91 37.40
C ALA A 578 -21.44 8.93 37.48
N LEU A 579 -21.55 8.00 36.52
CA LEU A 579 -22.27 6.76 36.77
C LEU A 579 -21.46 6.03 37.84
N GLU A 580 -21.71 6.39 39.11
CA GLU A 580 -21.49 5.45 40.19
C GLU A 580 -22.28 4.21 39.79
N VAL A 581 -21.57 3.09 39.65
CA VAL A 581 -22.17 1.79 39.46
C VAL A 581 -22.96 1.52 40.74
N GLY A 582 -24.20 1.98 40.78
CA GLY A 582 -25.20 1.50 41.72
C GLY A 582 -25.34 0.03 41.42
N LEU A 583 -24.74 -0.81 42.27
CA LEU A 583 -25.10 -2.20 42.38
C LEU A 583 -26.62 -2.24 42.57
N LEU A 584 -27.35 -2.51 41.48
CA LEU A 584 -28.72 -2.97 41.58
C LEU A 584 -28.64 -4.36 42.20
N VAL A 585 -28.65 -4.40 43.54
CA VAL A 585 -29.02 -5.59 44.28
C VAL A 585 -30.50 -5.80 43.99
N CYS A 586 -30.79 -6.66 43.03
CA CYS A 586 -32.13 -7.19 42.86
C CYS A 586 -32.42 -8.10 44.06
N ASP A 587 -33.26 -7.65 44.99
CA ASP A 587 -33.85 -8.50 46.03
C ASP A 587 -34.75 -9.54 45.34
N GLY A 588 -34.17 -10.73 45.12
CA GLY A 588 -34.84 -11.90 44.56
C GLY A 588 -34.32 -13.14 45.27
N ILE A 589 -35.24 -13.82 45.96
CA ILE A 589 -35.04 -14.98 46.85
C ILE A 589 -34.10 -16.02 46.23
N PHE A 590 -32.93 -16.22 46.84
CA PHE A 590 -31.94 -17.23 46.47
C PHE A 590 -32.38 -18.62 46.95
N ASN A 591 -32.45 -19.58 46.03
CA ASN A 591 -32.45 -21.00 46.33
C ASN A 591 -31.09 -21.58 45.88
N GLU A 592 -30.49 -22.39 46.74
CA GLU A 592 -29.13 -22.91 46.63
C GLU A 592 -28.93 -23.81 45.39
N TYR A 593 -28.19 -23.35 44.39
CA TYR A 593 -27.34 -24.18 43.53
C TYR A 593 -26.23 -23.30 42.94
N TRP A 594 -24.98 -23.66 43.22
CA TRP A 594 -23.80 -23.04 42.65
C TRP A 594 -23.69 -23.36 41.17
N ASP A 595 -23.77 -22.35 40.31
CA ASP A 595 -23.17 -22.40 38.98
C ASP A 595 -22.59 -21.02 38.62
N MET A 596 -21.37 -21.06 38.09
CA MET A 596 -20.53 -19.91 37.73
C MET A 596 -21.28 -18.90 36.87
N MET A 597 -21.74 -17.81 37.49
CA MET A 597 -22.20 -16.63 36.76
C MET A 597 -20.96 -15.87 36.28
N PHE A 598 -20.56 -16.11 35.01
CA PHE A 598 -19.69 -15.19 34.29
C PHE A 598 -20.35 -13.80 34.31
N LEU A 599 -19.82 -12.89 35.13
CA LEU A 599 -20.05 -11.47 34.98
C LEU A 599 -19.51 -11.08 33.60
N VAL A 600 -20.39 -11.01 32.59
CA VAL A 600 -20.09 -10.30 31.35
C VAL A 600 -19.94 -8.83 31.77
N PRO A 601 -18.73 -8.22 31.69
CA PRO A 601 -18.61 -6.81 32.00
C PRO A 601 -19.46 -6.06 30.98
N LEU A 602 -20.48 -5.35 31.47
CA LEU A 602 -21.24 -4.39 30.67
C LEU A 602 -20.22 -3.49 29.98
N GLN A 603 -20.16 -3.58 28.65
CA GLN A 603 -19.15 -2.90 27.84
C GLN A 603 -19.29 -1.39 28.04
N LEU A 604 -18.44 -0.86 28.91
CA LEU A 604 -18.41 0.53 29.35
C LEU A 604 -18.17 1.46 28.16
N ILE A 605 -18.89 2.58 28.16
CA ILE A 605 -18.67 3.67 27.21
C ILE A 605 -17.36 4.33 27.63
N SER A 606 -16.31 4.23 26.82
CA SER A 606 -15.03 4.90 27.08
C SER A 606 -14.83 6.03 26.09
N ILE A 607 -14.38 7.18 26.57
CA ILE A 607 -14.02 8.31 25.71
C ILE A 607 -12.66 7.98 25.08
N VAL A 608 -12.62 7.86 23.76
CA VAL A 608 -11.39 7.48 23.03
C VAL A 608 -10.71 8.70 22.44
N ASN A 609 -11.48 9.69 22.01
CA ASN A 609 -10.94 10.90 21.40
C ASN A 609 -11.48 12.14 22.13
N LEU A 610 -10.58 13.09 22.35
CA LEU A 610 -10.82 14.32 23.08
C LEU A 610 -10.06 15.44 22.36
N SER A 611 -10.76 16.52 22.00
CA SER A 611 -10.14 17.65 21.30
C SER A 611 -10.88 18.96 21.55
N PHE A 612 -10.12 20.04 21.74
CA PHE A 612 -10.68 21.39 21.83
C PHE A 612 -10.99 21.93 20.42
N ILE A 613 -12.05 22.72 20.29
CA ILE A 613 -12.45 23.33 19.01
C ILE A 613 -11.92 24.75 18.94
N GLY A 614 -10.85 24.97 18.19
CA GLY A 614 -10.25 26.27 17.94
C GLY A 614 -9.99 27.11 19.19
N GLU A 615 -10.14 28.43 19.06
CA GLU A 615 -10.11 29.38 20.20
C GLU A 615 -11.46 29.44 20.95
N SER A 616 -12.39 28.54 20.63
CA SER A 616 -13.72 28.55 21.23
C SER A 616 -13.75 27.82 22.57
N ASN A 617 -14.77 28.12 23.37
CA ASN A 617 -14.99 27.49 24.68
C ASN A 617 -15.62 26.08 24.55
N PHE A 618 -15.41 25.36 23.45
CA PHE A 618 -16.03 24.06 23.21
C PHE A 618 -15.00 22.93 23.18
N LEU A 619 -15.40 21.78 23.72
CA LEU A 619 -14.61 20.54 23.74
C LEU A 619 -15.44 19.43 23.13
N VAL A 620 -14.83 18.60 22.30
CA VAL A 620 -15.47 17.43 21.70
C VAL A 620 -14.96 16.18 22.39
N SER A 621 -15.87 15.28 22.71
CA SER A 621 -15.55 13.91 23.12
C SER A 621 -16.24 12.93 22.19
N ALA A 622 -15.47 11.99 21.65
CA ALA A 622 -16.00 10.81 20.97
C ALA A 622 -15.77 9.57 21.83
N SER A 623 -16.82 8.78 22.00
CA SER A 623 -16.83 7.59 22.84
C SER A 623 -17.12 6.34 22.03
N HIS A 624 -16.38 5.27 22.34
CA HIS A 624 -16.57 3.94 21.77
C HIS A 624 -17.14 3.00 22.83
N GLY A 625 -17.96 2.04 22.40
CA GLY A 625 -18.59 1.05 23.26
C GLY A 625 -19.96 0.61 22.75
N SER A 626 -20.76 0.01 23.63
CA SER A 626 -22.11 -0.50 23.31
C SER A 626 -23.10 0.60 22.86
N ARG A 627 -22.80 1.88 23.15
CA ARG A 627 -23.55 3.05 22.71
C ARG A 627 -22.57 4.17 22.34
N PRO A 628 -22.03 4.20 21.12
CA PRO A 628 -21.09 5.24 20.71
C PRO A 628 -21.80 6.60 20.69
N GLN A 629 -21.15 7.60 21.27
CA GLN A 629 -21.66 8.96 21.36
C GLN A 629 -20.58 9.97 21.00
N LEU A 630 -20.97 10.94 20.17
CA LEU A 630 -20.25 12.19 19.94
C LEU A 630 -20.94 13.27 20.77
N ALA A 631 -20.21 13.91 21.68
CA ALA A 631 -20.74 14.98 22.52
C ALA A 631 -19.86 16.23 22.42
N VAL A 632 -20.50 17.39 22.34
CA VAL A 632 -19.83 18.69 22.40
C VAL A 632 -20.18 19.37 23.72
N TRP A 633 -19.15 19.75 24.47
CA TRP A 633 -19.23 20.32 25.81
C TRP A 633 -18.91 21.80 25.77
N SER A 634 -19.67 22.61 26.50
CA SER A 634 -19.39 24.03 26.68
C SER A 634 -18.60 24.23 27.96
N MET A 635 -17.38 24.76 27.86
CA MET A 635 -16.49 24.99 29.00
C MET A 635 -16.96 26.09 29.94
N SER A 636 -17.69 27.08 29.44
CA SER A 636 -18.27 28.13 30.29
C SER A 636 -19.42 27.61 31.16
N LYS A 637 -20.16 26.61 30.67
CA LYS A 637 -21.28 25.99 31.40
C LYS A 637 -20.91 24.67 32.10
N LEU A 638 -19.73 24.11 31.78
CA LEU A 638 -19.27 22.77 32.19
C LEU A 638 -20.33 21.68 31.93
N SER A 639 -21.08 21.81 30.83
CA SER A 639 -22.21 20.94 30.47
C SER A 639 -22.21 20.58 28.99
N ILE A 640 -22.90 19.50 28.62
CA ILE A 640 -23.13 19.12 27.22
C ILE A 640 -23.96 20.22 26.53
N SER A 641 -23.48 20.70 25.38
CA SER A 641 -24.21 21.57 24.47
C SER A 641 -25.19 20.75 23.62
N TRP A 642 -24.66 19.74 22.94
CA TRP A 642 -25.44 18.76 22.16
C TRP A 642 -24.68 17.44 22.05
N SER A 643 -25.40 16.37 21.69
CA SER A 643 -24.81 15.04 21.50
C SER A 643 -25.53 14.24 20.41
N TYR A 644 -24.79 13.38 19.71
CA TYR A 644 -25.27 12.44 18.71
C TYR A 644 -24.88 11.01 19.07
N LYS A 645 -25.76 10.06 18.75
CA LYS A 645 -25.43 8.63 18.77
C LYS A 645 -24.89 8.26 17.40
N LEU A 646 -23.57 8.31 17.25
CA LEU A 646 -22.88 8.11 15.98
C LEU A 646 -21.64 7.27 16.23
N GLN A 647 -21.41 6.26 15.39
CA GLN A 647 -20.14 5.53 15.39
C GLN A 647 -19.11 6.37 14.63
N THR A 648 -18.32 7.11 15.39
CA THR A 648 -17.26 7.98 14.87
C THR A 648 -15.96 7.21 14.79
N GLU A 649 -15.31 7.24 13.64
CA GLU A 649 -13.97 6.65 13.47
C GLU A 649 -12.88 7.70 13.75
N ALA A 650 -13.07 8.92 13.27
CA ALA A 650 -12.14 10.02 13.48
C ALA A 650 -12.88 11.34 13.66
N VAL A 651 -12.26 12.23 14.45
CA VAL A 651 -12.75 13.59 14.72
C VAL A 651 -11.58 14.54 14.49
N ALA A 652 -11.83 15.61 13.72
CA ALA A 652 -10.85 16.66 13.47
C ALA A 652 -11.48 18.03 13.74
N CYS A 653 -10.76 18.88 14.47
CA CYS A 653 -11.21 20.23 14.83
C CYS A 653 -10.41 21.29 14.06
N SER A 654 -11.07 22.37 13.65
CA SER A 654 -10.38 23.56 13.16
C SER A 654 -9.62 24.24 14.30
N GLN A 655 -8.46 24.82 13.99
CA GLN A 655 -7.61 25.49 14.96
C GLN A 655 -8.02 26.95 15.23
N LYS A 656 -8.67 27.60 14.27
CA LYS A 656 -9.09 29.01 14.38
C LYS A 656 -10.61 29.15 14.43
N ASP A 657 -11.30 28.36 13.63
CA ASP A 657 -12.75 28.43 13.53
C ASP A 657 -13.42 27.45 14.50
N SER A 658 -14.67 27.74 14.84
CA SER A 658 -15.53 26.85 15.63
C SER A 658 -16.05 25.66 14.81
N LEU A 659 -15.26 25.11 13.89
CA LEU A 659 -15.68 24.04 12.98
C LEU A 659 -15.12 22.68 13.41
N LEU A 660 -15.95 21.66 13.24
CA LEU A 660 -15.67 20.26 13.59
C LEU A 660 -16.00 19.37 12.40
N ALA A 661 -15.07 18.50 11.99
CA ALA A 661 -15.32 17.45 11.00
C ALA A 661 -15.31 16.08 11.68
N VAL A 662 -16.27 15.24 11.30
CA VAL A 662 -16.45 13.90 11.88
C VAL A 662 -16.54 12.88 10.74
N LEU A 663 -15.70 11.85 10.80
CA LEU A 663 -15.80 10.69 9.94
C LEU A 663 -16.71 9.66 10.61
N ALA A 664 -17.88 9.43 10.01
CA ALA A 664 -18.86 8.48 10.48
C ALA A 664 -18.89 7.24 9.59
N VAL A 665 -18.78 6.06 10.20
CA VAL A 665 -18.92 4.80 9.46
C VAL A 665 -20.40 4.46 9.37
N LEU A 666 -20.92 4.27 8.15
CA LEU A 666 -22.27 3.76 7.99
C LEU A 666 -22.27 2.27 8.36
N PRO A 667 -23.18 1.80 9.23
CA PRO A 667 -23.32 0.38 9.47
C PRO A 667 -23.77 -0.27 8.16
N GLU A 668 -22.88 -0.99 7.47
CA GLU A 668 -23.30 -1.79 6.33
C GLU A 668 -24.32 -2.84 6.81
N SER A 669 -25.43 -2.95 6.08
CA SER A 669 -26.41 -4.01 6.31
C SER A 669 -25.70 -5.36 6.08
N TYR A 670 -25.30 -6.03 7.17
CA TYR A 670 -24.77 -7.38 7.15
C TYR A 670 -25.74 -8.31 6.39
N LYS A 671 -25.44 -8.59 5.12
CA LYS A 671 -25.94 -9.77 4.41
C LYS A 671 -24.71 -10.61 4.07
N GLY A 672 -24.67 -11.78 4.70
CA GLY A 672 -23.46 -12.55 4.92
C GLY A 672 -22.66 -12.93 3.68
N GLN A 673 -21.35 -12.79 3.82
CA GLN A 673 -20.36 -13.72 3.29
C GLN A 673 -19.27 -13.87 4.35
N GLU A 674 -19.25 -15.02 5.03
CA GLU A 674 -18.06 -15.49 5.74
C GLU A 674 -17.08 -15.99 4.68
N HIS A 675 -16.09 -15.20 4.30
CA HIS A 675 -14.80 -15.68 3.78
C HIS A 675 -13.74 -14.56 3.89
N ASP A 676 -12.62 -14.90 4.51
CA ASP A 676 -11.33 -14.18 4.61
C ASP A 676 -11.37 -12.69 5.03
N LYS A 677 -11.40 -12.46 6.35
CA LYS A 677 -11.31 -11.15 7.01
C LYS A 677 -9.87 -10.60 7.12
N THR A 678 -9.17 -10.40 6.00
CA THR A 678 -7.86 -9.73 6.00
C THR A 678 -7.76 -8.53 5.06
N THR A 679 -8.86 -8.11 4.46
CA THR A 679 -8.93 -6.90 3.63
C THR A 679 -9.99 -5.98 4.21
N LEU A 680 -9.63 -4.73 4.52
CA LEU A 680 -10.61 -3.66 4.77
C LEU A 680 -11.51 -3.53 3.53
N HIS A 681 -12.60 -4.28 3.49
CA HIS A 681 -13.57 -4.19 2.41
C HIS A 681 -14.53 -3.03 2.71
N ASN A 682 -14.44 -1.98 1.88
CA ASN A 682 -15.52 -1.10 1.45
C ASN A 682 -16.56 -0.66 2.50
N ALA A 683 -16.17 -0.28 3.72
CA ALA A 683 -17.11 0.42 4.58
C ALA A 683 -17.36 1.82 4.01
N ASN A 684 -18.59 2.11 3.61
CA ASN A 684 -18.97 3.45 3.17
C ASN A 684 -18.96 4.39 4.39
N GLY A 685 -18.05 5.37 4.40
CA GLY A 685 -17.99 6.44 5.39
C GLY A 685 -18.60 7.73 4.85
N VAL A 686 -19.11 8.58 5.75
CA VAL A 686 -19.58 9.94 5.44
C VAL A 686 -18.79 10.93 6.29
N ILE A 687 -18.42 12.08 5.71
CA ILE A 687 -17.72 13.15 6.41
C ILE A 687 -18.74 14.24 6.72
N LEU A 688 -19.07 14.41 8.01
CA LEU A 688 -20.01 15.44 8.46
C LEU A 688 -19.25 16.65 9.00
N LEU A 689 -19.58 17.84 8.52
CA LEU A 689 -19.03 19.11 9.01
C LEU A 689 -20.04 19.82 9.91
N PHE A 690 -19.66 20.19 11.12
CA PHE A 690 -20.49 20.86 12.12
C PHE A 690 -19.90 22.22 12.52
N ASN A 691 -20.76 23.13 12.93
CA ASN A 691 -20.40 24.29 13.75
C ASN A 691 -20.50 23.90 15.23
N ALA A 692 -19.54 24.25 16.07
CA ALA A 692 -19.51 23.86 17.49
C ALA A 692 -20.79 24.24 18.25
N GLY A 693 -21.38 25.39 17.92
CA GLY A 693 -22.59 25.90 18.55
C GLY A 693 -23.89 25.25 18.08
N ASP A 694 -23.89 24.67 16.87
CA ASP A 694 -25.11 24.21 16.21
C ASP A 694 -25.09 22.69 16.02
N PRO A 695 -26.17 21.98 16.39
CA PRO A 695 -26.23 20.53 16.21
C PRO A 695 -26.38 20.13 14.73
N ILE A 696 -26.79 21.04 13.84
CA ILE A 696 -27.09 20.72 12.44
C ILE A 696 -25.78 20.71 11.62
N PRO A 697 -25.48 19.64 10.86
CA PRO A 697 -24.30 19.62 10.00
C PRO A 697 -24.46 20.63 8.85
N ILE A 698 -23.38 21.37 8.58
CA ILE A 698 -23.26 22.34 7.48
C ILE A 698 -23.13 21.61 6.14
N ALA A 699 -22.44 20.47 6.12
CA ALA A 699 -22.19 19.66 4.93
C ALA A 699 -22.02 18.17 5.30
N SER A 700 -22.29 17.29 4.32
CA SER A 700 -22.19 15.82 4.42
C SER A 700 -21.55 15.21 3.18
#